data_AF-A0A9J6EZH6-F1
#
_entry.id   AF-A0A9J6EZH6-F1
#
_cell.length_a   1.000
_cell.length_b   1.000
_cell.length_c   1.000
_cell.angle_alpha   90.00
_cell.angle_beta   90.00
_cell.angle_gamma   90.00
#
_symmetry.space_group_name_H-M   'P 1'
#
loop_
_entity.id
_entity.type
_entity.pdbx_description
1 polymer ?
#
loop_
_entity_poly.entity_id
_entity_poly.type
_entity_poly.pdbx_seq_one_letter_code
_entity_poly.pdbx_strand_id
1 'polypeptide(L)'
;MKPEVVLIGGLNGGRPAGREMLIRLARHLVTGYRLRSQRIVDLLEKVAVHIVPSVDKAGFSHNEEGICNSDQSEELNMEDHFSSEFAGQFPIVEAVKEGLGVSHYVAGLVLDTGGVGVRIALNETNSGLLDNMTMDGLVAGFQKRIDQSKCEKELRPVQDGSLLQHLCYWIACDFPARKEIPKLWMRTLHPLLEFLEAAKTSVHGSVTDEYGTTLTKATVGVHTSKRPIETTSGAFCLAVPPGKVVLTASANEFEMRVERVTVSAGEGTSLVLVLEPDTYEHKYHSYTEALQLLRYIAHKYPNTTYLYSLGSSAGGRDLPALVLGATPRVHRPGVPEIRLQAGLAGGLQLAATEMLLHLAHTLATRYKHNSLVTQIMASSRIHIAPLLDPDGITNSSIGKCDANESSPSGSNLFFMFDGSSSRPEVRAVQQWTDRYHFVTSLNVLTGGLALALPKGAGAIDTAVLRRLAKTYAYHNDDMLNGTFACGSKSYNTSDGILPESADLGHLNGSVMDFSYRYSGTYETAAFISCCPAPNISEFSALWVQNKQSILNYLLQATQGLVGYVRTKSRDPIPGANISIEGQPLQRPSTKLGEFWVPLGEGSYQVVISAPDYYTMTKIVEVYAGRSTTVEFLLQENIVIAGLPKHVFVVLTGSLVLLLMVSALCLYTVVMSQRQPERAGFMPVQSNGGTLFDDDEDDDDGIGQHKSRKSANNSGSGGSVHSKLLKTAEYHDDTSSEDEIYNTRNWKSSAK
;
A
#
# COMPACT_ATOMS: atom_id res chain seq x y z
N MET A 1 -13.49 30.30 -9.44
CA MET A 1 -14.33 30.96 -8.42
C MET A 1 -13.43 31.94 -7.68
N LYS A 2 -13.88 33.16 -7.33
CA LYS A 2 -13.06 34.08 -6.53
C LYS A 2 -13.45 33.95 -5.07
N PRO A 3 -12.51 33.98 -4.11
CA PRO A 3 -12.86 34.13 -2.69
C PRO A 3 -13.68 35.41 -2.48
N GLU A 4 -14.82 35.28 -1.81
CA GLU A 4 -15.69 36.39 -1.45
C GLU A 4 -15.40 36.82 -0.02
N VAL A 5 -15.22 38.13 0.19
CA VAL A 5 -14.97 38.72 1.51
C VAL A 5 -16.04 39.75 1.80
N VAL A 6 -16.64 39.70 2.98
CA VAL A 6 -17.64 40.67 3.43
C VAL A 6 -17.05 41.62 4.46
N LEU A 7 -17.22 42.92 4.23
CA LEU A 7 -16.85 43.98 5.15
C LEU A 7 -18.12 44.67 5.63
N ILE A 8 -18.41 44.61 6.92
CA ILE A 8 -19.60 45.19 7.53
C ILE A 8 -19.20 46.34 8.44
N GLY A 9 -19.90 47.47 8.30
CA GLY A 9 -19.74 48.65 9.14
C GLY A 9 -21.09 49.18 9.58
N GLY A 10 -21.11 49.90 10.71
CA GLY A 10 -22.36 50.44 11.27
C GLY A 10 -23.36 49.36 11.63
N LEU A 11 -22.86 48.27 12.25
CA LEU A 11 -23.69 47.25 12.89
C LEU A 11 -24.46 47.88 14.07
N ASN A 12 -23.77 48.72 14.84
CA ASN A 12 -24.36 49.64 15.80
C ASN A 12 -24.47 51.03 15.14
N GLY A 13 -25.68 51.56 14.98
CA GLY A 13 -25.90 52.82 14.25
C GLY A 13 -25.24 54.02 14.93
N GLY A 14 -25.17 54.02 16.27
CA GLY A 14 -24.53 55.04 17.10
C GLY A 14 -23.01 55.12 16.98
N ARG A 15 -22.39 54.22 16.20
CA ARG A 15 -20.94 54.09 15.97
C ARG A 15 -20.59 54.24 14.49
N PRO A 16 -20.60 55.47 13.94
CA PRO A 16 -20.59 55.66 12.49
C PRO A 16 -19.20 55.57 11.82
N ALA A 17 -18.10 55.43 12.57
CA ALA A 17 -16.78 55.50 11.93
C ALA A 17 -16.50 54.28 11.03
N GLY A 18 -16.99 53.08 11.38
CA GLY A 18 -16.88 51.89 10.53
C GLY A 18 -17.52 52.10 9.16
N ARG A 19 -18.71 52.71 9.13
CA ARG A 19 -19.40 53.14 7.90
C ARG A 19 -18.53 54.04 7.03
N GLU A 20 -17.93 55.08 7.63
CA GLU A 20 -17.09 56.03 6.91
C GLU A 20 -15.80 55.40 6.36
N MET A 21 -15.20 54.47 7.11
CA MET A 21 -14.01 53.73 6.64
C MET A 21 -14.34 52.86 5.42
N LEU A 22 -15.46 52.15 5.44
CA LEU A 22 -15.88 51.30 4.33
C LEU A 22 -16.24 52.10 3.06
N ILE A 23 -16.92 53.25 3.20
CA ILE A 23 -17.21 54.12 2.06
C ILE A 23 -15.91 54.68 1.45
N ARG A 24 -14.94 55.06 2.28
CA ARG A 24 -13.61 55.50 1.82
C ARG A 24 -12.83 54.39 1.14
N LEU A 25 -12.91 53.16 1.67
CA LEU A 25 -12.30 51.98 1.05
C LEU A 25 -12.88 51.69 -0.32
N ALA A 26 -14.22 51.71 -0.46
CA ALA A 26 -14.87 51.54 -1.75
C ALA A 26 -14.36 52.55 -2.79
N ARG A 27 -14.29 53.84 -2.41
CA ARG A 27 -13.73 54.90 -3.26
C ARG A 27 -12.26 54.66 -3.59
N HIS A 28 -11.45 54.23 -2.62
CA HIS A 28 -10.04 53.95 -2.82
C HIS A 28 -9.80 52.80 -3.79
N LEU A 29 -10.53 51.69 -3.64
CA LEU A 29 -10.45 50.52 -4.53
C LEU A 29 -10.85 50.87 -5.96
N VAL A 30 -11.98 51.58 -6.15
CA VAL A 30 -12.45 52.00 -7.48
C VAL A 30 -11.49 52.98 -8.15
N THR A 31 -11.00 53.97 -7.39
CA THR A 31 -10.04 54.96 -7.90
C THR A 31 -8.72 54.29 -8.26
N GLY A 32 -8.22 53.41 -7.39
CA GLY A 32 -6.99 52.66 -7.61
C GLY A 32 -7.06 51.74 -8.83
N TYR A 33 -8.20 51.08 -9.04
CA TYR A 33 -8.46 50.27 -10.23
C TYR A 33 -8.45 51.13 -11.50
N ARG A 34 -9.15 52.28 -11.48
CA ARG A 34 -9.16 53.23 -12.60
C ARG A 34 -7.77 53.77 -12.93
N LEU A 35 -6.94 54.01 -11.92
CA LEU A 35 -5.56 54.46 -12.06
C LEU A 35 -4.57 53.33 -12.38
N ARG A 36 -5.05 52.09 -12.56
CA ARG A 36 -4.23 50.89 -12.81
C ARG A 36 -3.12 50.68 -11.77
N SER A 37 -3.43 50.94 -10.50
CA SER A 37 -2.53 50.57 -9.40
C SER A 37 -2.36 49.06 -9.39
N GLN A 38 -1.12 48.59 -9.58
CA GLN A 38 -0.81 47.16 -9.69
C GLN A 38 -1.32 46.36 -8.48
N ARG A 39 -1.19 46.92 -7.27
CA ARG A 39 -1.66 46.31 -6.02
C ARG A 39 -3.18 46.11 -5.99
N ILE A 40 -3.94 47.12 -6.40
CA ILE A 40 -5.41 47.10 -6.33
C ILE A 40 -6.01 46.30 -7.49
N VAL A 41 -5.39 46.35 -8.68
CA VAL A 41 -5.79 45.52 -9.82
C VAL A 41 -5.59 44.04 -9.48
N ASP A 42 -4.41 43.65 -8.98
CA ASP A 42 -4.14 42.27 -8.53
C ASP A 42 -5.16 41.81 -7.48
N LEU A 43 -5.49 42.68 -6.52
CA LEU A 43 -6.45 42.38 -5.47
C LEU A 43 -7.86 42.12 -6.02
N LEU A 44 -8.40 43.01 -6.85
CA LEU A 44 -9.77 42.92 -7.37
C LEU A 44 -9.92 41.87 -8.48
N GLU A 45 -8.83 41.53 -9.16
CA GLU A 45 -8.79 40.38 -10.07
C GLU A 45 -8.93 39.06 -9.32
N LYS A 46 -8.39 38.97 -8.09
CA LYS A 46 -8.32 37.73 -7.31
C LYS A 46 -9.40 37.59 -6.23
N VAL A 47 -9.94 38.69 -5.69
CA VAL A 47 -10.90 38.68 -4.57
C VAL A 47 -12.17 39.46 -4.93
N ALA A 48 -13.33 38.92 -4.56
CA ALA A 48 -14.59 39.66 -4.61
C ALA A 48 -14.87 40.31 -3.24
N VAL A 49 -15.02 41.63 -3.21
CA VAL A 49 -15.20 42.39 -1.97
C VAL A 49 -16.62 42.92 -1.88
N HIS A 50 -17.36 42.45 -0.85
CA HIS A 50 -18.70 42.90 -0.53
C HIS A 50 -18.62 43.91 0.61
N ILE A 51 -19.18 45.10 0.41
CA ILE A 51 -19.11 46.19 1.38
C ILE A 51 -20.53 46.53 1.82
N VAL A 52 -20.81 46.31 3.11
CA VAL A 52 -22.06 46.67 3.78
C VAL A 52 -21.77 47.83 4.73
N PRO A 53 -21.89 49.09 4.29
CA PRO A 53 -21.42 50.23 5.05
C PRO A 53 -22.32 50.63 6.23
N SER A 54 -23.59 50.21 6.25
CA SER A 54 -24.52 50.57 7.33
C SER A 54 -25.64 49.54 7.41
N VAL A 55 -25.84 48.99 8.61
CA VAL A 55 -26.88 48.01 8.92
C VAL A 55 -27.99 48.67 9.74
N ASP A 56 -27.62 49.31 10.85
CA ASP A 56 -28.56 50.05 11.69
C ASP A 56 -28.59 51.53 11.33
N LYS A 57 -29.64 51.95 10.61
CA LYS A 57 -29.86 53.34 10.23
C LYS A 57 -30.52 54.17 11.33
N ALA A 58 -31.32 53.53 12.19
CA ALA A 58 -32.07 54.22 13.23
C ALA A 58 -31.12 54.65 14.37
N GLY A 59 -30.12 53.83 14.67
CA GLY A 59 -29.14 54.12 15.70
C GLY A 59 -28.24 55.33 15.41
N PHE A 60 -28.10 55.73 14.15
CA PHE A 60 -27.25 56.85 13.76
C PHE A 60 -27.68 58.19 14.40
N SER A 61 -28.98 58.36 14.69
CA SER A 61 -29.49 59.57 15.33
C SER A 61 -29.36 59.59 16.86
N HIS A 62 -28.90 58.50 17.49
CA HIS A 62 -28.82 58.42 18.96
C HIS A 62 -27.58 59.08 19.57
N ASN A 63 -26.51 59.24 18.81
CA ASN A 63 -25.26 59.85 19.28
C ASN A 63 -24.90 61.09 18.46
N GLU A 64 -24.20 62.03 19.11
CA GLU A 64 -23.74 63.27 18.48
C GLU A 64 -22.22 63.27 18.20
N GLU A 65 -21.83 64.06 17.21
CA GLU A 65 -20.43 64.20 16.79
C GLU A 65 -19.53 64.67 17.95
N GLY A 66 -18.50 63.88 18.28
CA GLY A 66 -17.50 64.21 19.30
C GLY A 66 -17.81 63.70 20.71
N ILE A 67 -18.95 63.02 20.91
CA ILE A 67 -19.28 62.35 22.18
C ILE A 67 -18.68 60.93 22.16
N CYS A 68 -17.78 60.69 23.11
CA CYS A 68 -16.97 59.45 23.15
C CYS A 68 -17.37 58.45 24.21
N ASN A 69 -18.20 58.85 25.17
CA ASN A 69 -18.78 57.98 26.18
C ASN A 69 -20.29 58.23 26.16
N SER A 70 -21.03 57.46 25.37
CA SER A 70 -22.48 57.34 25.55
C SER A 70 -22.72 56.47 26.80
N ASP A 71 -23.68 56.84 27.65
CA ASP A 71 -24.10 55.98 28.75
C ASP A 71 -24.67 54.69 28.15
N GLN A 72 -23.93 53.59 28.31
CA GLN A 72 -24.21 52.28 27.70
C GLN A 72 -25.47 51.58 28.25
N SER A 73 -26.35 52.27 28.98
CA SER A 73 -27.51 51.65 29.62
C SER A 73 -28.68 51.40 28.67
N GLU A 74 -28.71 52.01 27.47
CA GLU A 74 -29.83 51.85 26.52
C GLU A 74 -29.44 51.51 25.06
N GLU A 75 -28.15 51.43 24.71
CA GLU A 75 -27.76 50.95 23.38
C GLU A 75 -27.81 49.41 23.31
N LEU A 76 -28.76 48.89 22.52
CA LEU A 76 -28.80 47.48 22.13
C LEU A 76 -27.52 47.14 21.35
N ASN A 77 -26.59 46.41 21.97
CA ASN A 77 -25.40 45.91 21.28
C ASN A 77 -25.82 44.77 20.34
N MET A 78 -26.07 45.08 19.08
CA MET A 78 -26.57 44.09 18.11
C MET A 78 -25.60 42.94 17.88
N GLU A 79 -24.33 43.12 18.22
CA GLU A 79 -23.25 42.13 18.11
C GLU A 79 -23.49 40.88 18.97
N ASP A 80 -24.18 41.00 20.10
CA ASP A 80 -24.38 39.91 21.07
C ASP A 80 -25.67 39.11 20.77
N HIS A 81 -26.47 39.54 19.79
CA HIS A 81 -27.79 38.97 19.49
C HIS A 81 -27.80 38.00 18.29
N PHE A 82 -26.64 37.54 17.83
CA PHE A 82 -26.54 36.60 16.71
C PHE A 82 -26.71 35.12 17.14
N SER A 83 -26.77 34.84 18.45
CA SER A 83 -27.00 33.49 18.98
C SER A 83 -28.39 32.93 18.61
N SER A 84 -28.55 31.61 18.74
CA SER A 84 -29.85 30.95 18.52
C SER A 84 -30.91 31.41 19.53
N GLU A 85 -30.51 31.92 20.70
CA GLU A 85 -31.42 32.37 21.76
C GLU A 85 -32.22 33.61 21.34
N PHE A 86 -31.64 34.44 20.47
CA PHE A 86 -32.25 35.67 19.94
C PHE A 86 -32.88 35.50 18.56
N ALA A 87 -33.02 34.25 18.07
CA ALA A 87 -33.58 33.97 16.76
C ALA A 87 -34.99 34.56 16.60
N GLY A 88 -35.18 35.35 15.54
CA GLY A 88 -36.46 36.00 15.24
C GLY A 88 -36.84 37.18 16.16
N GLN A 89 -36.00 37.56 17.13
CA GLN A 89 -36.29 38.69 18.04
C GLN A 89 -35.90 40.04 17.44
N PHE A 90 -34.85 40.08 16.62
CA PHE A 90 -34.32 41.31 16.03
C PHE A 90 -34.33 41.23 14.49
N PRO A 91 -35.26 41.92 13.80
CA PRO A 91 -35.38 41.86 12.34
C PRO A 91 -34.09 42.25 11.59
N ILE A 92 -33.31 43.18 12.14
CA ILE A 92 -32.04 43.64 11.56
C ILE A 92 -30.99 42.52 11.61
N VAL A 93 -30.91 41.79 12.72
CA VAL A 93 -29.97 40.67 12.89
C VAL A 93 -30.33 39.52 11.95
N GLU A 94 -31.62 39.20 11.82
CA GLU A 94 -32.09 38.18 10.87
C GLU A 94 -31.81 38.57 9.42
N ALA A 95 -31.98 39.85 9.04
CA ALA A 95 -31.61 40.32 7.71
C ALA A 95 -30.10 40.19 7.43
N VAL A 96 -29.24 40.40 8.44
CA VAL A 96 -27.80 40.16 8.30
C VAL A 96 -27.49 38.66 8.20
N LYS A 97 -28.16 37.81 9.00
CA LYS A 97 -28.03 36.34 8.91
C LYS A 97 -28.44 35.82 7.55
N GLU A 98 -29.58 36.27 7.02
CA GLU A 98 -30.07 35.92 5.69
C GLU A 98 -29.08 36.40 4.61
N GLY A 99 -28.62 37.64 4.69
CA GLY A 99 -27.64 38.20 3.76
C GLY A 99 -26.30 37.46 3.75
N LEU A 100 -25.82 37.02 4.91
CA LEU A 100 -24.62 36.18 5.02
C LEU A 100 -24.84 34.75 4.51
N GLY A 101 -26.09 34.27 4.46
CA GLY A 101 -26.45 32.98 3.90
C GLY A 101 -26.54 32.97 2.36
N VAL A 102 -26.54 34.12 1.69
CA VAL A 102 -26.63 34.21 0.21
C VAL A 102 -25.32 33.81 -0.47
N SER A 103 -24.19 34.15 0.15
CA SER A 103 -22.84 34.01 -0.42
C SER A 103 -21.94 33.25 0.55
N HIS A 104 -21.08 32.38 0.01
CA HIS A 104 -20.09 31.66 0.82
C HIS A 104 -18.85 32.53 1.04
N TYR A 105 -18.96 33.41 2.04
CA TYR A 105 -17.86 34.29 2.45
C TYR A 105 -16.72 33.50 3.09
N VAL A 106 -15.52 33.69 2.55
CA VAL A 106 -14.29 33.06 3.02
C VAL A 106 -13.76 33.75 4.28
N ALA A 107 -13.95 35.07 4.35
CA ALA A 107 -13.65 35.88 5.52
C ALA A 107 -14.69 37.00 5.66
N GLY A 108 -15.00 37.34 6.90
CA GLY A 108 -15.84 38.49 7.25
C GLY A 108 -15.05 39.46 8.10
N LEU A 109 -15.34 40.75 8.02
CA LEU A 109 -14.74 41.76 8.87
C LEU A 109 -15.80 42.76 9.32
N VAL A 110 -16.03 42.84 10.63
CA VAL A 110 -16.85 43.90 11.22
C VAL A 110 -15.95 45.03 11.72
N LEU A 111 -16.18 46.24 11.21
CA LEU A 111 -15.52 47.46 11.68
C LEU A 111 -16.43 48.20 12.65
N ASP A 112 -16.03 48.24 13.93
CA ASP A 112 -16.72 48.99 14.99
C ASP A 112 -15.78 49.96 15.72
N THR A 113 -16.36 50.91 16.46
CA THR A 113 -15.66 51.90 17.30
C THR A 113 -15.94 51.70 18.79
N GLY A 114 -15.29 52.50 19.66
CA GLY A 114 -15.49 52.43 21.11
C GLY A 114 -14.44 51.61 21.88
N GLY A 115 -13.38 51.15 21.20
CA GLY A 115 -12.28 50.38 21.82
C GLY A 115 -11.05 50.22 20.92
N VAL A 116 -10.02 49.52 21.43
CA VAL A 116 -8.78 49.25 20.70
C VAL A 116 -8.45 47.76 20.77
N GLY A 117 -8.53 47.07 19.64
CA GLY A 117 -7.99 45.72 19.46
C GLY A 117 -8.80 44.83 18.53
N VAL A 118 -8.39 43.59 18.39
CA VAL A 118 -9.06 42.62 17.52
C VAL A 118 -9.83 41.67 18.41
N ARG A 119 -11.12 41.43 18.11
CA ARG A 119 -11.89 40.38 18.79
C ARG A 119 -12.19 39.27 17.78
N ILE A 120 -11.58 38.12 18.00
CA ILE A 120 -11.90 36.92 17.24
C ILE A 120 -13.01 36.21 18.02
N ALA A 121 -14.10 35.85 17.35
CA ALA A 121 -15.18 35.11 17.99
C ALA A 121 -14.64 33.77 18.51
N LEU A 122 -14.71 33.57 19.83
CA LEU A 122 -14.44 32.30 20.47
C LEU A 122 -15.75 31.51 20.42
N ASN A 123 -15.72 30.33 19.82
CA ASN A 123 -16.77 29.33 19.99
C ASN A 123 -16.05 28.05 20.40
N GLU A 124 -16.54 27.34 21.41
CA GLU A 124 -15.92 26.11 21.92
C GLU A 124 -15.78 25.04 20.81
N THR A 125 -16.61 25.10 19.76
CA THR A 125 -16.50 24.26 18.55
C THR A 125 -15.44 24.72 17.55
N ASN A 126 -14.95 25.97 17.63
CA ASN A 126 -14.08 26.64 16.65
C ASN A 126 -12.59 26.66 17.06
N SER A 127 -12.13 25.63 17.76
CA SER A 127 -10.82 25.57 18.43
C SER A 127 -9.77 24.74 17.69
N GLY A 128 -9.79 24.71 16.35
CA GLY A 128 -8.75 24.06 15.56
C GLY A 128 -7.45 24.87 15.51
N LEU A 129 -6.29 24.20 15.56
CA LEU A 129 -4.97 24.86 15.43
C LEU A 129 -4.88 25.66 14.11
N LEU A 130 -5.42 25.11 13.02
CA LEU A 130 -5.41 25.77 11.73
C LEU A 130 -6.40 26.92 11.65
N ASP A 131 -7.52 26.84 12.34
CA ASP A 131 -8.47 27.95 12.42
C ASP A 131 -7.78 29.14 13.07
N ASN A 132 -7.10 28.94 14.20
CA ASN A 132 -6.29 29.99 14.85
C ASN A 132 -5.20 30.55 13.92
N MET A 133 -4.43 29.69 13.23
CA MET A 133 -3.39 30.16 12.29
C MET A 133 -3.97 30.93 11.11
N THR A 134 -5.14 30.53 10.61
CA THR A 134 -5.86 31.24 9.54
C THR A 134 -6.31 32.61 10.04
N MET A 135 -6.88 32.67 11.25
CA MET A 135 -7.33 33.92 11.87
C MET A 135 -6.15 34.87 12.15
N ASP A 136 -5.06 34.36 12.72
CA ASP A 136 -3.83 35.13 12.96
C ASP A 136 -3.25 35.66 11.65
N GLY A 137 -3.25 34.83 10.59
CA GLY A 137 -2.83 35.24 9.26
C GLY A 137 -3.69 36.37 8.67
N LEU A 138 -5.01 36.25 8.77
CA LEU A 138 -5.96 37.26 8.28
C LEU A 138 -5.80 38.59 9.02
N VAL A 139 -5.55 38.56 10.33
CA VAL A 139 -5.59 39.74 11.19
C VAL A 139 -4.18 40.29 11.55
N ALA A 140 -3.11 39.62 11.12
CA ALA A 140 -1.72 40.04 11.36
C ALA A 140 -1.45 41.51 10.99
N GLY A 141 -2.07 42.00 9.91
CA GLY A 141 -1.90 43.39 9.46
C GLY A 141 -2.43 44.45 10.43
N PHE A 142 -3.46 44.09 11.20
CA PHE A 142 -3.99 44.93 12.27
C PHE A 142 -3.22 44.77 13.57
N GLN A 143 -2.89 43.53 13.98
CA GLN A 143 -2.12 43.26 15.19
C GLN A 143 -0.77 43.99 15.20
N LYS A 144 -0.05 44.01 14.06
CA LYS A 144 1.23 44.72 13.90
C LYS A 144 1.17 46.23 14.16
N ARG A 145 -0.02 46.84 14.08
CA ARG A 145 -0.22 48.30 14.16
C ARG A 145 -1.01 48.74 15.39
N ILE A 146 -1.40 47.81 16.26
CA ILE A 146 -2.06 48.10 17.53
C ILE A 146 -0.97 48.29 18.60
N ASP A 147 -0.98 49.46 19.23
CA ASP A 147 -0.13 49.79 20.39
C ASP A 147 -0.98 49.60 21.66
N GLN A 148 -0.72 48.54 22.43
CA GLN A 148 -1.50 48.17 23.63
C GLN A 148 -1.34 49.16 24.79
N SER A 149 -0.36 50.07 24.73
CA SER A 149 0.04 50.91 25.86
C SER A 149 -0.85 52.15 26.15
N LYS A 150 -1.92 52.39 25.38
CA LYS A 150 -2.67 53.67 25.38
C LYS A 150 -4.17 53.58 25.67
N CYS A 151 -4.70 52.43 26.10
CA CYS A 151 -6.14 52.26 26.29
C CYS A 151 -6.46 51.72 27.69
N GLU A 152 -7.29 52.45 28.44
CA GLU A 152 -7.70 52.10 29.81
C GLU A 152 -8.93 51.16 29.88
N LYS A 153 -9.65 50.94 28.76
CA LYS A 153 -10.80 50.02 28.70
C LYS A 153 -10.37 48.66 28.15
N GLU A 154 -10.49 47.62 28.98
CA GLU A 154 -10.37 46.21 28.55
C GLU A 154 -11.49 45.85 27.57
N LEU A 155 -11.15 45.07 26.53
CA LEU A 155 -12.13 44.53 25.59
C LEU A 155 -12.99 43.50 26.31
N ARG A 156 -14.33 43.66 26.24
CA ARG A 156 -15.24 42.62 26.76
C ARG A 156 -15.06 41.31 25.98
N PRO A 157 -15.03 40.16 26.65
CA PRO A 157 -15.01 38.87 25.97
C PRO A 157 -16.24 38.74 25.05
N VAL A 158 -16.06 38.10 23.90
CA VAL A 158 -17.16 37.80 22.97
C VAL A 158 -18.04 36.72 23.63
N GLN A 159 -19.35 36.95 23.72
CA GLN A 159 -20.30 35.95 24.21
C GLN A 159 -20.67 34.97 23.08
N ASP A 160 -21.11 33.76 23.45
CA ASP A 160 -21.48 32.74 22.48
C ASP A 160 -22.56 33.25 21.53
N GLY A 161 -22.25 33.19 20.23
CA GLY A 161 -23.17 33.57 19.16
C GLY A 161 -22.92 34.93 18.52
N SER A 162 -21.83 35.66 18.76
CA SER A 162 -21.50 36.86 17.96
C SER A 162 -21.09 36.55 16.51
N LEU A 163 -21.36 37.49 15.59
CA LEU A 163 -21.06 37.40 14.16
C LEU A 163 -19.54 37.32 13.88
N LEU A 164 -19.17 36.68 12.76
CA LEU A 164 -17.82 36.60 12.17
C LEU A 164 -16.89 37.81 12.46
N GLN A 165 -15.70 37.50 12.98
CA GLN A 165 -14.45 38.29 13.06
C GLN A 165 -14.64 39.82 13.26
N HIS A 166 -14.50 40.27 14.50
CA HIS A 166 -14.54 41.69 14.85
C HIS A 166 -13.15 42.32 14.89
N LEU A 167 -13.08 43.56 14.44
CA LEU A 167 -11.85 44.33 14.45
C LEU A 167 -12.17 45.74 14.93
N CYS A 168 -11.81 46.00 16.18
CA CYS A 168 -12.03 47.27 16.87
C CYS A 168 -10.81 48.17 16.66
N TYR A 169 -10.98 49.27 15.94
CA TYR A 169 -9.86 50.15 15.60
C TYR A 169 -9.93 51.52 16.32
N TRP A 170 -8.93 51.77 17.17
CA TRP A 170 -8.21 53.03 17.46
C TRP A 170 -8.96 54.32 17.74
N ILE A 171 -10.24 54.25 18.05
CA ILE A 171 -10.92 55.36 18.67
C ILE A 171 -11.75 54.81 19.83
N ALA A 172 -11.31 55.14 21.05
CA ALA A 172 -12.08 54.95 22.27
C ALA A 172 -13.35 55.83 22.33
N CYS A 173 -13.77 56.37 21.17
CA CYS A 173 -14.91 57.25 20.96
C CYS A 173 -15.88 56.53 20.04
N ASP A 174 -17.12 56.41 20.50
CA ASP A 174 -18.20 55.84 19.70
C ASP A 174 -18.46 56.70 18.45
N PHE A 175 -18.48 58.04 18.59
CA PHE A 175 -18.72 58.99 17.51
C PHE A 175 -17.58 60.03 17.39
N PRO A 176 -16.49 59.74 16.64
CA PRO A 176 -15.37 60.65 16.48
C PRO A 176 -15.73 61.94 15.72
N ALA A 177 -15.04 63.03 16.07
CA ALA A 177 -15.18 64.30 15.36
C ALA A 177 -14.70 64.20 13.90
N ARG A 178 -15.32 64.95 13.00
CA ARG A 178 -15.02 64.98 11.55
C ARG A 178 -13.54 65.20 11.23
N LYS A 179 -12.84 65.98 12.08
CA LYS A 179 -11.40 66.27 11.94
C LYS A 179 -10.51 65.05 12.16
N GLU A 180 -11.00 64.01 12.83
CA GLU A 180 -10.26 62.80 13.16
C GLU A 180 -10.41 61.70 12.09
N ILE A 181 -11.50 61.71 11.33
CA ILE A 181 -11.80 60.73 10.27
C ILE A 181 -10.65 60.57 9.24
N PRO A 182 -9.98 61.63 8.74
CA PRO A 182 -8.85 61.46 7.83
C PRO A 182 -7.65 60.75 8.49
N LYS A 183 -7.37 61.04 9.77
CA LYS A 183 -6.31 60.37 10.52
C LYS A 183 -6.65 58.89 10.73
N LEU A 184 -7.91 58.60 11.01
CA LEU A 184 -8.42 57.23 11.13
C LEU A 184 -8.21 56.46 9.83
N TRP A 185 -8.63 57.04 8.70
CA TRP A 185 -8.49 56.44 7.37
C TRP A 185 -7.04 56.12 6.99
N MET A 186 -6.10 57.04 7.24
CA MET A 186 -4.68 56.80 6.92
C MET A 186 -4.11 55.60 7.66
N ARG A 187 -4.62 55.30 8.85
CA ARG A 187 -4.14 54.18 9.66
C ARG A 187 -4.88 52.88 9.39
N THR A 188 -6.15 52.92 9.00
CA THR A 188 -6.96 51.73 8.68
C THR A 188 -6.72 51.18 7.27
N LEU A 189 -6.36 52.04 6.31
CA LEU A 189 -6.22 51.64 4.91
C LEU A 189 -5.26 50.46 4.71
N HIS A 190 -4.05 50.52 5.28
CA HIS A 190 -3.04 49.47 5.07
C HIS A 190 -3.46 48.12 5.67
N PRO A 191 -3.92 48.05 6.93
CA PRO A 191 -4.49 46.83 7.49
C PRO A 191 -5.68 46.27 6.70
N LEU A 192 -6.59 47.13 6.21
CA LEU A 192 -7.73 46.69 5.40
C LEU A 192 -7.26 46.05 4.09
N LEU A 193 -6.26 46.63 3.42
CA LEU A 193 -5.68 46.02 2.23
C LEU A 193 -4.95 44.70 2.55
N GLU A 194 -4.20 44.63 3.65
CA GLU A 194 -3.52 43.40 4.07
C GLU A 194 -4.49 42.27 4.43
N PHE A 195 -5.64 42.58 5.04
CA PHE A 195 -6.71 41.61 5.30
C PHE A 195 -7.30 41.05 4.00
N LEU A 196 -7.60 41.92 3.03
CA LEU A 196 -8.09 41.50 1.72
C LEU A 196 -7.01 40.71 0.95
N GLU A 197 -5.73 41.07 1.11
CA GLU A 197 -4.61 40.35 0.51
C GLU A 197 -4.38 38.98 1.15
N ALA A 198 -4.57 38.84 2.46
CA ALA A 198 -4.49 37.58 3.16
C ALA A 198 -5.59 36.61 2.68
N ALA A 199 -6.80 37.12 2.42
CA ALA A 199 -7.91 36.34 1.86
C ALA A 199 -7.65 35.79 0.44
N LYS A 200 -6.61 36.28 -0.28
CA LYS A 200 -6.16 35.67 -1.54
C LYS A 200 -5.68 34.24 -1.36
N THR A 201 -5.07 33.95 -0.20
CA THR A 201 -4.53 32.64 0.14
C THR A 201 -5.69 31.71 0.48
N SER A 202 -6.21 31.03 -0.53
CA SER A 202 -7.41 30.21 -0.42
C SER A 202 -7.30 28.95 -1.26
N VAL A 203 -7.99 27.89 -0.83
CA VAL A 203 -8.30 26.73 -1.65
C VAL A 203 -9.73 26.89 -2.13
N HIS A 204 -9.95 26.80 -3.43
CA HIS A 204 -11.29 26.76 -4.00
C HIS A 204 -11.41 25.61 -4.98
N GLY A 205 -12.62 25.12 -5.17
CA GLY A 205 -12.80 23.92 -5.96
C GLY A 205 -14.23 23.49 -6.10
N SER A 206 -14.39 22.35 -6.75
CA SER A 206 -15.67 21.65 -6.84
C SER A 206 -15.51 20.19 -6.42
N VAL A 207 -16.52 19.68 -5.73
CA VAL A 207 -16.68 18.26 -5.43
C VAL A 207 -17.60 17.67 -6.49
N THR A 208 -17.08 16.68 -7.22
CA THR A 208 -17.80 16.00 -8.30
C THR A 208 -17.78 14.49 -8.11
N ASP A 209 -18.68 13.80 -8.79
CA ASP A 209 -18.58 12.36 -8.99
C ASP A 209 -17.54 12.01 -10.09
N GLU A 210 -17.37 10.72 -10.34
CA GLU A 210 -16.52 10.17 -11.41
C GLU A 210 -16.97 10.53 -12.84
N TYR A 211 -18.20 11.02 -13.02
CA TYR A 211 -18.79 11.42 -14.30
C TYR A 211 -18.75 12.94 -14.53
N GLY A 212 -18.26 13.72 -13.55
CA GLY A 212 -18.19 15.17 -13.59
C GLY A 212 -19.45 15.90 -13.09
N THR A 213 -20.41 15.18 -12.51
CA THR A 213 -21.60 15.77 -11.88
C THR A 213 -21.23 16.38 -10.54
N THR A 214 -21.63 17.63 -10.30
CA THR A 214 -21.38 18.33 -9.03
C THR A 214 -22.25 17.79 -7.89
N LEU A 215 -21.65 17.49 -6.74
CA LEU A 215 -22.36 16.94 -5.58
C LEU A 215 -22.90 18.07 -4.67
N THR A 216 -24.21 18.21 -4.58
CA THR A 216 -24.86 19.36 -3.90
C THR A 216 -24.88 19.30 -2.38
N LYS A 217 -24.58 18.15 -1.76
CA LYS A 217 -24.57 17.92 -0.31
C LYS A 217 -23.24 17.32 0.17
N ALA A 218 -22.15 17.69 -0.48
CA ALA A 218 -20.82 17.30 -0.02
C ALA A 218 -20.36 18.24 1.10
N THR A 219 -19.57 17.71 2.01
CA THR A 219 -18.84 18.47 3.03
C THR A 219 -17.34 18.39 2.74
N VAL A 220 -16.63 19.50 2.92
CA VAL A 220 -15.18 19.58 2.81
C VAL A 220 -14.62 20.03 4.15
N GLY A 221 -13.94 19.14 4.86
CA GLY A 221 -13.21 19.42 6.08
C GLY A 221 -11.72 19.64 5.82
N VAL A 222 -11.03 20.15 6.85
CA VAL A 222 -9.58 20.19 6.91
C VAL A 222 -9.13 19.44 8.13
N HIS A 223 -8.13 18.56 8.00
CA HIS A 223 -7.73 17.61 9.05
C HIS A 223 -7.42 18.26 10.43
N THR A 224 -7.03 19.54 10.44
CA THR A 224 -6.68 20.32 11.65
C THR A 224 -7.77 21.32 12.07
N SER A 225 -8.92 21.31 11.40
CA SER A 225 -10.10 22.11 11.70
C SER A 225 -11.26 21.19 12.11
N LYS A 226 -12.04 21.61 13.10
CA LYS A 226 -13.27 20.90 13.49
C LYS A 226 -14.46 21.24 12.58
N ARG A 227 -14.27 22.09 11.57
CA ARG A 227 -15.33 22.59 10.69
C ARG A 227 -15.36 21.86 9.34
N PRO A 228 -16.28 20.91 9.12
CA PRO A 228 -16.68 20.55 7.77
C PRO A 228 -17.45 21.72 7.15
N ILE A 229 -17.05 22.16 5.95
CA ILE A 229 -17.74 23.19 5.17
C ILE A 229 -18.71 22.50 4.22
N GLU A 230 -19.99 22.83 4.33
CA GLU A 230 -20.97 22.38 3.34
C GLU A 230 -20.73 23.06 1.99
N THR A 231 -20.77 22.27 0.93
CA THR A 231 -20.58 22.74 -0.44
C THR A 231 -21.88 23.23 -1.05
N THR A 232 -21.79 24.22 -1.93
CA THR A 232 -22.94 24.86 -2.57
C THR A 232 -22.92 24.47 -4.03
N SER A 233 -23.82 23.57 -4.43
CA SER A 233 -23.77 22.96 -5.76
C SER A 233 -22.40 22.34 -6.07
N GLY A 234 -21.78 21.71 -5.06
CA GLY A 234 -20.45 21.10 -5.14
C GLY A 234 -19.29 22.07 -5.05
N ALA A 235 -19.51 23.39 -5.17
CA ALA A 235 -18.43 24.36 -5.05
C ALA A 235 -18.05 24.62 -3.58
N PHE A 236 -16.75 24.78 -3.31
CA PHE A 236 -16.23 25.18 -2.01
C PHE A 236 -15.12 26.22 -2.15
N CYS A 237 -14.98 27.07 -1.14
CA CYS A 237 -13.88 28.01 -1.02
C CYS A 237 -13.51 28.19 0.46
N LEU A 238 -12.22 28.08 0.77
CA LEU A 238 -11.68 28.10 2.12
C LEU A 238 -10.41 28.94 2.17
N ALA A 239 -10.29 29.86 3.12
CA ALA A 239 -9.03 30.52 3.44
C ALA A 239 -8.19 29.59 4.30
N VAL A 240 -6.91 29.43 3.94
CA VAL A 240 -5.96 28.64 4.71
C VAL A 240 -4.61 29.35 4.73
N PRO A 241 -3.81 29.17 5.80
CA PRO A 241 -2.44 29.68 5.82
C PRO A 241 -1.60 29.01 4.71
N PRO A 242 -0.55 29.67 4.23
CA PRO A 242 0.37 29.07 3.28
C PRO A 242 1.08 27.88 3.93
N GLY A 243 1.22 26.78 3.18
CA GLY A 243 1.80 25.54 3.69
C GLY A 243 1.15 24.29 3.10
N LYS A 244 1.44 23.14 3.70
CA LYS A 244 0.82 21.86 3.33
C LYS A 244 -0.47 21.68 4.13
N VAL A 245 -1.58 21.50 3.42
CA VAL A 245 -2.92 21.33 4.00
C VAL A 245 -3.52 20.01 3.52
N VAL A 246 -4.22 19.31 4.41
CA VAL A 246 -4.92 18.05 4.11
C VAL A 246 -6.42 18.30 4.16
N LEU A 247 -7.07 18.14 3.01
CA LEU A 247 -8.51 18.34 2.83
C LEU A 247 -9.22 16.99 2.84
N THR A 248 -10.39 16.93 3.46
CA THR A 248 -11.25 15.75 3.48
C THR A 248 -12.58 16.10 2.83
N ALA A 249 -12.97 15.40 1.78
CA ALA A 249 -14.30 15.53 1.18
C ALA A 249 -15.15 14.31 1.50
N SER A 250 -16.40 14.53 1.87
CA SER A 250 -17.37 13.49 2.21
C SER A 250 -18.74 13.84 1.64
N ALA A 251 -19.50 12.85 1.19
CA ALA A 251 -20.88 13.01 0.77
C ALA A 251 -21.65 11.73 1.09
N ASN A 252 -22.97 11.83 1.26
CA ASN A 252 -23.80 10.66 1.50
C ASN A 252 -23.74 9.70 0.30
N GLU A 253 -23.59 8.39 0.53
CA GLU A 253 -23.39 7.35 -0.50
C GLU A 253 -22.07 7.44 -1.29
N PHE A 254 -21.10 8.23 -0.82
CA PHE A 254 -19.77 8.32 -1.42
C PHE A 254 -18.68 8.04 -0.38
N GLU A 255 -17.60 7.40 -0.82
CA GLU A 255 -16.42 7.19 0.00
C GLU A 255 -15.74 8.53 0.29
N MET A 256 -15.34 8.72 1.55
CA MET A 256 -14.57 9.89 1.95
C MET A 256 -13.22 9.92 1.22
N ARG A 257 -12.85 11.09 0.70
CA ARG A 257 -11.58 11.31 0.03
C ARG A 257 -10.70 12.26 0.82
N VAL A 258 -9.42 11.89 0.95
CA VAL A 258 -8.38 12.73 1.55
C VAL A 258 -7.44 13.21 0.45
N GLU A 259 -7.21 14.52 0.36
CA GLU A 259 -6.36 15.14 -0.67
C GLU A 259 -5.34 16.09 -0.04
N ARG A 260 -4.10 16.05 -0.53
CA ARG A 260 -2.98 16.84 0.01
C ARG A 260 -2.65 17.99 -0.94
N VAL A 261 -2.74 19.21 -0.44
CA VAL A 261 -2.50 20.41 -1.25
C VAL A 261 -1.40 21.25 -0.63
N THR A 262 -0.51 21.79 -1.47
CA THR A 262 0.45 22.81 -1.05
C THR A 262 -0.06 24.17 -1.48
N VAL A 263 -0.26 25.07 -0.52
CA VAL A 263 -0.81 26.41 -0.74
C VAL A 263 0.30 27.44 -0.65
N SER A 264 0.46 28.21 -1.74
CA SER A 264 1.40 29.32 -1.83
C SER A 264 0.79 30.60 -1.27
N ALA A 265 1.59 31.43 -0.59
CA ALA A 265 1.12 32.69 -0.03
C ALA A 265 0.64 33.66 -1.14
N GLY A 266 -0.55 34.23 -0.98
CA GLY A 266 -1.09 35.24 -1.89
C GLY A 266 -1.65 34.71 -3.22
N GLU A 267 -1.75 33.39 -3.38
CA GLU A 267 -2.35 32.72 -4.55
C GLU A 267 -3.50 31.79 -4.14
N GLY A 268 -4.50 31.70 -5.01
CA GLY A 268 -5.59 30.75 -4.87
C GLY A 268 -5.24 29.42 -5.54
N THR A 269 -5.43 28.31 -4.83
CA THR A 269 -5.26 26.97 -5.40
C THR A 269 -6.61 26.40 -5.82
N SER A 270 -6.70 25.93 -7.08
CA SER A 270 -7.92 25.32 -7.62
C SER A 270 -7.82 23.80 -7.56
N LEU A 271 -8.84 23.14 -7.00
CA LEU A 271 -8.89 21.69 -6.83
C LEU A 271 -10.23 21.12 -7.29
N VAL A 272 -10.20 19.92 -7.89
CA VAL A 272 -11.41 19.13 -8.14
C VAL A 272 -11.32 17.86 -7.29
N LEU A 273 -12.27 17.71 -6.36
CA LEU A 273 -12.35 16.56 -5.48
C LEU A 273 -13.35 15.57 -6.07
N VAL A 274 -12.84 14.47 -6.64
CA VAL A 274 -13.66 13.42 -7.24
C VAL A 274 -13.97 12.36 -6.19
N LEU A 275 -15.24 12.23 -5.82
CA LEU A 275 -15.71 11.20 -4.89
C LEU A 275 -16.18 9.95 -5.64
N GLU A 276 -15.86 8.78 -5.07
CA GLU A 276 -16.27 7.48 -5.60
C GLU A 276 -17.49 6.99 -4.82
N PRO A 277 -18.51 6.37 -5.46
CA PRO A 277 -19.69 5.90 -4.75
C PRO A 277 -19.33 4.82 -3.72
N ASP A 278 -19.89 4.87 -2.52
CA ASP A 278 -19.66 3.84 -1.52
C ASP A 278 -20.64 2.68 -1.73
N THR A 279 -20.14 1.60 -2.31
CA THR A 279 -20.96 0.41 -2.63
C THR A 279 -20.67 -0.77 -1.71
N TYR A 280 -19.80 -0.57 -0.71
CA TYR A 280 -19.40 -1.60 0.21
C TYR A 280 -20.28 -1.58 1.45
N GLU A 281 -20.71 -2.76 1.90
CA GLU A 281 -21.48 -2.87 3.14
C GLU A 281 -20.51 -2.79 4.33
N HIS A 282 -20.50 -1.66 5.04
CA HIS A 282 -19.68 -1.49 6.23
C HIS A 282 -20.21 -2.33 7.39
N LYS A 283 -19.69 -3.55 7.50
CA LYS A 283 -19.85 -4.44 8.66
C LYS A 283 -18.67 -5.39 8.76
N TYR A 284 -18.52 -6.05 9.90
CA TYR A 284 -17.61 -7.20 9.99
C TYR A 284 -18.29 -8.46 9.50
N HIS A 285 -17.76 -9.03 8.42
CA HIS A 285 -18.31 -10.25 7.83
C HIS A 285 -17.92 -11.49 8.65
N SER A 286 -18.91 -12.34 8.95
CA SER A 286 -18.65 -13.70 9.41
C SER A 286 -17.98 -14.54 8.31
N TYR A 287 -17.40 -15.70 8.65
CA TYR A 287 -16.83 -16.62 7.65
C TYR A 287 -17.78 -16.91 6.48
N THR A 288 -19.05 -17.19 6.79
CA THR A 288 -20.06 -17.51 5.79
C THR A 288 -20.38 -16.32 4.89
N GLU A 289 -20.49 -15.12 5.45
CA GLU A 289 -20.78 -13.90 4.69
C GLU A 289 -19.57 -13.49 3.84
N ALA A 290 -18.35 -13.57 4.39
CA ALA A 290 -17.12 -13.29 3.65
C ALA A 290 -16.97 -14.24 2.44
N LEU A 291 -17.24 -15.53 2.63
CA LEU A 291 -17.22 -16.51 1.54
C LEU A 291 -18.33 -16.23 0.50
N GLN A 292 -19.52 -15.83 0.94
CA GLN A 292 -20.61 -15.43 0.04
C GLN A 292 -20.25 -14.19 -0.77
N LEU A 293 -19.62 -13.19 -0.15
CA LEU A 293 -19.15 -11.98 -0.82
C LEU A 293 -18.10 -12.32 -1.89
N LEU A 294 -17.09 -13.14 -1.56
CA LEU A 294 -16.07 -13.57 -2.54
C LEU A 294 -16.69 -14.35 -3.71
N ARG A 295 -17.67 -15.23 -3.43
CA ARG A 295 -18.42 -15.95 -4.47
C ARG A 295 -19.24 -15.01 -5.34
N TYR A 296 -19.89 -14.01 -4.73
CA TYR A 296 -20.66 -12.99 -5.45
C TYR A 296 -19.75 -12.17 -6.37
N ILE A 297 -18.59 -11.71 -5.89
CA ILE A 297 -17.61 -10.99 -6.70
C ILE A 297 -17.16 -11.85 -7.89
N ALA A 298 -16.79 -13.12 -7.63
CA ALA A 298 -16.36 -14.06 -8.65
C ALA A 298 -17.43 -14.34 -9.72
N HIS A 299 -18.70 -14.42 -9.30
CA HIS A 299 -19.83 -14.66 -10.18
C HIS A 299 -20.19 -13.41 -11.02
N LYS A 300 -20.14 -12.22 -10.41
CA LYS A 300 -20.49 -10.96 -11.07
C LYS A 300 -19.41 -10.49 -12.05
N TYR A 301 -18.13 -10.77 -11.77
CA TYR A 301 -16.99 -10.32 -12.58
C TYR A 301 -16.11 -11.50 -13.09
N PRO A 302 -16.67 -12.47 -13.83
CA PRO A 302 -15.97 -13.72 -14.16
C PRO A 302 -14.78 -13.57 -15.13
N ASN A 303 -14.73 -12.46 -15.87
CA ASN A 303 -13.66 -12.18 -16.83
C ASN A 303 -12.38 -11.68 -16.16
N THR A 304 -12.51 -11.01 -15.00
CA THR A 304 -11.40 -10.37 -14.29
C THR A 304 -11.10 -11.03 -12.95
N THR A 305 -11.93 -11.97 -12.50
CA THR A 305 -11.78 -12.63 -11.22
C THR A 305 -11.86 -14.16 -11.30
N TYR A 306 -11.21 -14.84 -10.36
CA TYR A 306 -11.27 -16.29 -10.23
C TYR A 306 -11.11 -16.71 -8.76
N LEU A 307 -12.12 -17.37 -8.20
CA LEU A 307 -12.12 -17.88 -6.83
C LEU A 307 -11.64 -19.32 -6.79
N TYR A 308 -10.72 -19.64 -5.89
CA TYR A 308 -10.24 -20.99 -5.64
C TYR A 308 -9.95 -21.23 -4.15
N SER A 309 -9.81 -22.50 -3.79
CA SER A 309 -9.46 -22.93 -2.43
C SER A 309 -7.96 -23.18 -2.30
N LEU A 310 -7.38 -22.77 -1.17
CA LEU A 310 -6.02 -23.11 -0.76
C LEU A 310 -5.95 -24.46 -0.03
N GLY A 311 -7.08 -24.98 0.43
CA GLY A 311 -7.17 -26.15 1.30
C GLY A 311 -8.25 -25.96 2.37
N SER A 312 -8.17 -26.77 3.43
CA SER A 312 -9.08 -26.69 4.56
C SER A 312 -8.33 -26.32 5.85
N SER A 313 -8.98 -25.57 6.72
CA SER A 313 -8.52 -25.27 8.08
C SER A 313 -8.56 -26.50 8.98
N ALA A 314 -8.03 -26.37 10.21
CA ALA A 314 -8.10 -27.44 11.21
C ALA A 314 -9.55 -27.81 11.56
N GLY A 315 -10.46 -26.84 11.53
CA GLY A 315 -11.90 -26.98 11.72
C GLY A 315 -12.67 -27.40 10.46
N GLY A 316 -11.97 -27.72 9.35
CA GLY A 316 -12.58 -28.20 8.10
C GLY A 316 -13.25 -27.12 7.26
N ARG A 317 -12.96 -25.84 7.51
CA ARG A 317 -13.47 -24.71 6.71
C ARG A 317 -12.57 -24.49 5.51
N ASP A 318 -13.16 -24.14 4.38
CA ASP A 318 -12.43 -23.80 3.17
C ASP A 318 -11.61 -22.51 3.37
N LEU A 319 -10.40 -22.44 2.81
CA LEU A 319 -9.51 -21.29 2.80
C LEU A 319 -9.59 -20.59 1.42
N PRO A 320 -10.49 -19.60 1.23
CA PRO A 320 -10.73 -19.01 -0.08
C PRO A 320 -9.63 -18.00 -0.46
N ALA A 321 -9.23 -18.04 -1.74
CA ALA A 321 -8.39 -17.04 -2.37
C ALA A 321 -9.03 -16.55 -3.67
N LEU A 322 -9.16 -15.22 -3.82
CA LEU A 322 -9.69 -14.58 -5.01
C LEU A 322 -8.55 -14.00 -5.85
N VAL A 323 -8.44 -14.43 -7.10
CA VAL A 323 -7.54 -13.81 -8.08
C VAL A 323 -8.25 -12.66 -8.76
N LEU A 324 -7.57 -11.54 -8.96
CA LEU A 324 -7.99 -10.41 -9.77
C LEU A 324 -6.91 -10.04 -10.78
N GLY A 325 -7.30 -9.80 -12.03
CA GLY A 325 -6.39 -9.34 -13.09
C GLY A 325 -7.01 -9.49 -14.48
N ALA A 326 -6.31 -9.03 -15.51
CA ALA A 326 -6.79 -9.14 -16.90
C ALA A 326 -7.00 -10.59 -17.36
N THR A 327 -6.19 -11.52 -16.85
CA THR A 327 -6.30 -12.97 -17.11
C THR A 327 -6.26 -13.75 -15.79
N PRO A 328 -7.39 -13.89 -15.08
CA PRO A 328 -7.39 -14.37 -13.70
C PRO A 328 -7.08 -15.87 -13.56
N ARG A 329 -7.29 -16.67 -14.61
CA ARG A 329 -7.14 -18.14 -14.56
C ARG A 329 -5.74 -18.65 -14.91
N VAL A 330 -4.98 -17.90 -15.71
CA VAL A 330 -3.71 -18.36 -16.28
C VAL A 330 -2.67 -17.25 -16.14
N HIS A 331 -1.47 -17.65 -15.72
CA HIS A 331 -0.31 -16.77 -15.66
C HIS A 331 0.09 -16.31 -17.07
N ARG A 332 0.40 -15.03 -17.23
CA ARG A 332 0.89 -14.46 -18.48
C ARG A 332 2.36 -14.05 -18.30
N PRO A 333 3.26 -14.43 -19.22
CA PRO A 333 4.66 -14.02 -19.16
C PRO A 333 4.82 -12.50 -18.99
N GLY A 334 5.68 -12.12 -18.06
CA GLY A 334 5.97 -10.72 -17.74
C GLY A 334 4.96 -10.04 -16.82
N VAL A 335 3.83 -10.68 -16.47
CA VAL A 335 2.88 -10.15 -15.48
C VAL A 335 3.25 -10.70 -14.10
N PRO A 336 3.67 -9.86 -13.14
CA PRO A 336 4.01 -10.31 -11.80
C PRO A 336 2.78 -10.87 -11.05
N GLU A 337 3.01 -11.97 -10.33
CA GLU A 337 2.06 -12.53 -9.37
C GLU A 337 2.24 -11.82 -8.02
N ILE A 338 1.19 -11.24 -7.47
CA ILE A 338 1.21 -10.52 -6.20
C ILE A 338 0.26 -11.21 -5.22
N ARG A 339 0.70 -11.41 -3.98
CA ARG A 339 -0.11 -12.00 -2.91
C ARG A 339 -0.50 -10.96 -1.86
N LEU A 340 -1.77 -10.94 -1.46
CA LEU A 340 -2.25 -10.20 -0.29
C LEU A 340 -2.92 -11.18 0.66
N GLN A 341 -2.57 -11.12 1.95
CA GLN A 341 -3.08 -12.07 2.93
C GLN A 341 -3.39 -11.43 4.29
N ALA A 342 -4.45 -11.90 4.93
CA ALA A 342 -4.90 -11.48 6.26
C ALA A 342 -5.44 -12.68 7.07
N GLY A 343 -5.80 -12.42 8.32
CA GLY A 343 -6.29 -13.47 9.23
C GLY A 343 -5.21 -14.45 9.71
N LEU A 344 -3.94 -14.05 9.67
CA LEU A 344 -2.80 -14.88 10.11
C LEU A 344 -2.54 -14.81 11.61
N ALA A 345 -2.98 -13.76 12.29
CA ALA A 345 -2.71 -13.56 13.71
C ALA A 345 -3.89 -13.92 14.63
N GLY A 346 -4.64 -14.96 14.22
CA GLY A 346 -5.84 -15.46 14.87
C GLY A 346 -7.10 -14.72 14.45
N GLY A 347 -8.28 -15.28 14.73
CA GLY A 347 -9.56 -14.72 14.28
C GLY A 347 -10.07 -13.51 15.06
N LEU A 348 -9.23 -12.86 15.86
CA LEU A 348 -9.53 -11.60 16.53
C LEU A 348 -9.21 -10.38 15.63
N GLN A 349 -8.43 -10.55 14.55
CA GLN A 349 -8.02 -9.47 13.65
C GLN A 349 -9.04 -9.22 12.53
N LEU A 350 -10.28 -8.88 12.93
CA LEU A 350 -11.38 -8.67 11.99
C LEU A 350 -11.12 -7.47 11.07
N ALA A 351 -10.44 -6.41 11.54
CA ALA A 351 -10.11 -5.27 10.68
C ALA A 351 -9.17 -5.63 9.52
N ALA A 352 -8.20 -6.52 9.73
CA ALA A 352 -7.31 -6.95 8.64
C ALA A 352 -8.05 -7.77 7.59
N THR A 353 -8.96 -8.65 8.02
CA THR A 353 -9.81 -9.47 7.14
C THR A 353 -10.71 -8.56 6.31
N GLU A 354 -11.39 -7.63 6.97
CA GLU A 354 -12.33 -6.69 6.37
C GLU A 354 -11.63 -5.73 5.38
N MET A 355 -10.39 -5.28 5.70
CA MET A 355 -9.57 -4.47 4.80
C MET A 355 -9.33 -5.17 3.45
N LEU A 356 -9.01 -6.47 3.45
CA LEU A 356 -8.78 -7.21 2.21
C LEU A 356 -10.08 -7.59 1.49
N LEU A 357 -11.19 -7.80 2.20
CA LEU A 357 -12.51 -7.98 1.58
C LEU A 357 -12.96 -6.71 0.86
N HIS A 358 -12.82 -5.55 1.52
CA HIS A 358 -13.13 -4.26 0.93
C HIS A 358 -12.21 -3.96 -0.27
N LEU A 359 -10.92 -4.29 -0.18
CA LEU A 359 -10.02 -4.19 -1.32
C LEU A 359 -10.42 -5.08 -2.49
N ALA A 360 -10.78 -6.33 -2.24
CA ALA A 360 -11.24 -7.26 -3.27
C ALA A 360 -12.49 -6.74 -3.98
N HIS A 361 -13.46 -6.22 -3.22
CA HIS A 361 -14.66 -5.58 -3.77
C HIS A 361 -14.29 -4.34 -4.61
N THR A 362 -13.46 -3.45 -4.07
CA THR A 362 -13.01 -2.22 -4.73
C THR A 362 -12.30 -2.50 -6.04
N LEU A 363 -11.35 -3.42 -6.07
CA LEU A 363 -10.64 -3.77 -7.30
C LEU A 363 -11.60 -4.33 -8.36
N ALA A 364 -12.56 -5.17 -7.97
CA ALA A 364 -13.51 -5.75 -8.89
C ALA A 364 -14.54 -4.74 -9.43
N THR A 365 -15.07 -3.86 -8.57
CA THR A 365 -16.11 -2.88 -8.96
C THR A 365 -15.53 -1.66 -9.65
N ARG A 366 -14.31 -1.22 -9.30
CA ARG A 366 -13.67 -0.03 -9.85
C ARG A 366 -12.84 -0.28 -11.10
N TYR A 367 -12.73 -1.52 -11.55
CA TYR A 367 -12.05 -1.83 -12.80
C TYR A 367 -12.71 -1.08 -13.97
N LYS A 368 -11.92 -0.32 -14.74
CA LYS A 368 -12.32 0.62 -15.81
C LYS A 368 -12.97 1.94 -15.38
N HIS A 369 -13.31 2.09 -14.10
CA HIS A 369 -13.82 3.36 -13.55
C HIS A 369 -12.69 4.18 -12.91
N ASN A 370 -11.80 3.52 -12.16
CA ASN A 370 -10.61 4.14 -11.58
C ASN A 370 -9.37 3.80 -12.42
N SER A 371 -8.61 4.82 -12.83
CA SER A 371 -7.43 4.67 -13.69
C SER A 371 -6.30 3.90 -13.02
N LEU A 372 -6.06 4.13 -11.71
CA LEU A 372 -5.05 3.44 -10.92
C LEU A 372 -5.39 1.95 -10.76
N VAL A 373 -6.63 1.63 -10.39
CA VAL A 373 -7.11 0.23 -10.29
C VAL A 373 -6.99 -0.48 -11.64
N THR A 374 -7.38 0.19 -12.72
CA THR A 374 -7.30 -0.36 -14.08
C THR A 374 -5.85 -0.64 -14.47
N GLN A 375 -4.93 0.27 -14.15
CA GLN A 375 -3.50 0.08 -14.40
C GLN A 375 -2.97 -1.12 -13.62
N ILE A 376 -3.24 -1.20 -12.33
CA ILE A 376 -2.80 -2.30 -11.45
C ILE A 376 -3.30 -3.65 -11.98
N MET A 377 -4.59 -3.78 -12.27
CA MET A 377 -5.17 -5.04 -12.77
C MET A 377 -4.71 -5.43 -14.18
N ALA A 378 -4.28 -4.45 -14.99
CA ALA A 378 -3.72 -4.71 -16.31
C ALA A 378 -2.24 -5.14 -16.25
N SER A 379 -1.48 -4.66 -15.26
CA SER A 379 -0.04 -4.93 -15.11
C SER A 379 0.29 -6.00 -14.07
N SER A 380 -0.68 -6.55 -13.34
CA SER A 380 -0.44 -7.59 -12.32
C SER A 380 -1.57 -8.62 -12.26
N ARG A 381 -1.26 -9.75 -11.63
CA ARG A 381 -2.24 -10.75 -11.21
C ARG A 381 -2.20 -10.85 -9.69
N ILE A 382 -3.26 -10.41 -9.05
CA ILE A 382 -3.34 -10.23 -7.60
C ILE A 382 -4.13 -11.38 -7.00
N HIS A 383 -3.57 -12.06 -6.02
CA HIS A 383 -4.23 -13.09 -5.26
C HIS A 383 -4.51 -12.60 -3.85
N ILE A 384 -5.78 -12.53 -3.46
CA ILE A 384 -6.22 -12.06 -2.15
C ILE A 384 -6.77 -13.23 -1.35
N ALA A 385 -6.13 -13.54 -0.22
CA ALA A 385 -6.61 -14.49 0.78
C ALA A 385 -6.97 -13.70 2.06
N PRO A 386 -8.21 -13.22 2.19
CA PRO A 386 -8.59 -12.34 3.30
C PRO A 386 -8.65 -13.08 4.65
N LEU A 387 -8.74 -14.41 4.62
CA LEU A 387 -8.98 -15.20 5.83
C LEU A 387 -8.24 -16.54 5.80
N LEU A 388 -7.08 -16.58 6.44
CA LEU A 388 -6.24 -17.78 6.54
C LEU A 388 -6.45 -18.60 7.83
N ASP A 389 -7.05 -18.02 8.87
CA ASP A 389 -7.49 -18.74 10.08
C ASP A 389 -9.00 -18.52 10.35
N PRO A 390 -9.89 -19.16 9.57
CA PRO A 390 -11.33 -18.98 9.71
C PRO A 390 -11.90 -19.57 11.01
N ASP A 391 -11.17 -20.45 11.70
CA ASP A 391 -11.68 -21.20 12.85
C ASP A 391 -11.71 -20.35 14.12
N GLY A 392 -10.80 -19.38 14.23
CA GLY A 392 -10.70 -18.48 15.38
C GLY A 392 -11.62 -17.26 15.34
N ILE A 393 -12.44 -17.08 14.28
CA ILE A 393 -13.27 -15.86 14.15
C ILE A 393 -14.33 -15.80 15.25
N THR A 394 -14.33 -14.71 16.01
CA THR A 394 -15.37 -14.41 17.00
C THR A 394 -15.77 -12.94 16.94
N ASN A 395 -17.08 -12.66 16.88
CA ASN A 395 -17.60 -11.27 16.88
C ASN A 395 -17.59 -10.63 18.27
N SER A 396 -17.24 -11.38 19.32
CA SER A 396 -17.21 -10.91 20.72
C SER A 396 -16.05 -9.96 21.04
N SER A 397 -15.13 -9.74 20.10
CA SER A 397 -13.97 -8.85 20.20
C SER A 397 -14.20 -7.46 19.61
N ILE A 398 -15.34 -7.22 18.92
CA ILE A 398 -15.64 -5.92 18.32
C ILE A 398 -15.71 -4.84 19.41
N GLY A 399 -14.98 -3.75 19.21
CA GLY A 399 -14.87 -2.63 20.15
C GLY A 399 -13.99 -2.91 21.36
N LYS A 400 -13.42 -4.11 21.50
CA LYS A 400 -12.49 -4.46 22.59
C LYS A 400 -11.06 -4.29 22.10
N CYS A 401 -10.47 -3.16 22.46
CA CYS A 401 -9.13 -2.75 22.00
C CYS A 401 -8.04 -2.91 23.08
N ASP A 402 -8.20 -3.87 24.01
CA ASP A 402 -7.24 -4.07 25.10
C ASP A 402 -5.90 -4.62 24.58
N ALA A 403 -4.87 -3.78 24.64
CA ALA A 403 -3.50 -4.11 24.20
C ALA A 403 -2.82 -5.23 25.01
N ASN A 404 -3.42 -5.64 26.14
CA ASN A 404 -2.93 -6.72 27.00
C ASN A 404 -3.55 -8.09 26.68
N GLU A 405 -4.59 -8.15 25.84
CA GLU A 405 -5.04 -9.40 25.26
C GLU A 405 -4.17 -9.72 24.04
N SER A 406 -2.92 -10.12 24.33
CA SER A 406 -2.13 -10.84 23.34
C SER A 406 -2.94 -12.04 22.86
N SER A 407 -3.04 -12.25 21.54
CA SER A 407 -3.57 -13.50 20.97
C SER A 407 -3.02 -14.65 21.80
N PRO A 408 -3.87 -15.54 22.34
CA PRO A 408 -3.44 -16.56 23.27
C PRO A 408 -2.20 -17.26 22.72
N SER A 409 -1.11 -17.13 23.47
CA SER A 409 0.21 -17.66 23.14
C SER A 409 0.05 -19.10 22.62
N GLY A 410 0.36 -19.31 21.34
CA GLY A 410 0.19 -20.60 20.66
C GLY A 410 -0.84 -20.65 19.52
N SER A 411 -1.55 -19.57 19.19
CA SER A 411 -2.58 -19.54 18.11
C SER A 411 -2.25 -18.67 16.89
N ASN A 412 -1.16 -17.89 16.93
CA ASN A 412 -0.81 -16.95 15.86
C ASN A 412 -0.05 -17.68 14.73
N LEU A 413 -0.75 -17.97 13.61
CA LEU A 413 -0.17 -18.62 12.42
C LEU A 413 1.01 -17.83 11.84
N PHE A 414 1.02 -16.50 12.00
CA PHE A 414 2.04 -15.63 11.41
C PHE A 414 3.46 -16.09 11.76
N PHE A 415 3.70 -16.63 12.96
CA PHE A 415 5.01 -17.05 13.47
C PHE A 415 5.29 -18.56 13.39
N MET A 416 4.44 -19.34 12.72
CA MET A 416 4.51 -20.81 12.71
C MET A 416 5.20 -21.40 11.47
N PHE A 417 6.01 -20.61 10.77
CA PHE A 417 6.67 -20.99 9.51
C PHE A 417 8.15 -21.39 9.68
N ASP A 418 8.54 -21.85 10.87
CA ASP A 418 9.88 -22.36 11.17
C ASP A 418 10.09 -23.83 10.74
N GLY A 419 9.06 -24.47 10.18
CA GLY A 419 9.06 -25.87 9.75
C GLY A 419 8.61 -26.88 10.82
N SER A 420 8.33 -26.43 12.04
CA SER A 420 7.87 -27.30 13.14
C SER A 420 6.35 -27.51 13.17
N SER A 421 5.58 -26.59 12.59
CA SER A 421 4.12 -26.60 12.66
C SER A 421 3.48 -27.62 11.71
N SER A 422 2.53 -28.38 12.24
CA SER A 422 1.73 -29.37 11.50
C SER A 422 0.31 -28.87 11.16
N ARG A 423 0.04 -27.58 11.38
CA ARG A 423 -1.27 -26.98 11.08
C ARG A 423 -1.59 -27.01 9.58
N PRO A 424 -2.81 -27.41 9.18
CA PRO A 424 -3.18 -27.48 7.77
C PRO A 424 -3.17 -26.12 7.08
N GLU A 425 -3.45 -25.03 7.79
CA GLU A 425 -3.39 -23.65 7.27
C GLU A 425 -1.95 -23.28 6.88
N VAL A 426 -0.96 -23.62 7.72
CA VAL A 426 0.46 -23.40 7.42
C VAL A 426 0.87 -24.15 6.16
N ARG A 427 0.49 -25.44 6.06
CA ARG A 427 0.79 -26.24 4.86
C ARG A 427 0.10 -25.69 3.61
N ALA A 428 -1.13 -25.20 3.73
CA ALA A 428 -1.85 -24.60 2.62
C ALA A 428 -1.11 -23.35 2.09
N VAL A 429 -0.62 -22.49 2.98
CA VAL A 429 0.19 -21.32 2.60
C VAL A 429 1.53 -21.72 1.99
N GLN A 430 2.21 -22.74 2.54
CA GLN A 430 3.46 -23.28 1.97
C GLN A 430 3.24 -23.80 0.54
N GLN A 431 2.24 -24.67 0.34
CA GLN A 431 1.87 -25.18 -0.99
C GLN A 431 1.42 -24.09 -1.94
N TRP A 432 0.80 -23.04 -1.42
CA TRP A 432 0.39 -21.90 -2.22
C TRP A 432 1.60 -21.10 -2.72
N THR A 433 2.60 -20.88 -1.87
CA THR A 433 3.89 -20.30 -2.24
C THR A 433 4.64 -21.15 -3.29
N ASP A 434 4.50 -22.49 -3.25
CA ASP A 434 5.07 -23.38 -4.27
C ASP A 434 4.33 -23.35 -5.61
N ARG A 435 3.00 -23.18 -5.56
CA ARG A 435 2.13 -23.25 -6.74
C ARG A 435 2.33 -22.06 -7.68
N TYR A 436 2.58 -20.87 -7.12
CA TYR A 436 2.72 -19.63 -7.89
C TYR A 436 4.01 -18.89 -7.52
N HIS A 437 4.67 -18.31 -8.52
CA HIS A 437 5.92 -17.57 -8.31
C HIS A 437 5.62 -16.12 -7.90
N PHE A 438 5.19 -15.91 -6.65
CA PHE A 438 4.85 -14.56 -6.14
C PHE A 438 6.05 -13.63 -6.13
N VAL A 439 5.97 -12.47 -6.77
CA VAL A 439 7.06 -11.48 -6.76
C VAL A 439 7.04 -10.69 -5.46
N THR A 440 5.87 -10.18 -5.08
CA THR A 440 5.67 -9.43 -3.85
C THR A 440 4.50 -9.99 -3.06
N SER A 441 4.53 -9.77 -1.74
CA SER A 441 3.48 -10.21 -0.83
C SER A 441 3.27 -9.20 0.28
N LEU A 442 2.01 -8.91 0.63
CA LEU A 442 1.66 -8.03 1.75
C LEU A 442 0.76 -8.77 2.74
N ASN A 443 1.24 -8.88 3.98
CA ASN A 443 0.44 -9.29 5.12
C ASN A 443 -0.25 -8.07 5.71
N VAL A 444 -1.57 -8.09 5.81
CA VAL A 444 -2.33 -7.09 6.57
C VAL A 444 -2.60 -7.65 7.95
N LEU A 445 -2.15 -6.95 8.99
CA LEU A 445 -2.24 -7.34 10.39
C LEU A 445 -2.73 -6.17 11.25
N THR A 446 -3.11 -6.46 12.48
CA THR A 446 -3.43 -5.48 13.53
C THR A 446 -2.57 -5.71 14.77
N GLY A 447 -2.62 -4.80 15.74
CA GLY A 447 -1.80 -4.80 16.96
C GLY A 447 -0.63 -3.81 16.91
N GLY A 448 -0.56 -2.96 15.89
CA GLY A 448 0.50 -1.99 15.67
C GLY A 448 0.12 -0.98 14.58
N LEU A 449 0.96 0.02 14.35
CA LEU A 449 0.76 1.02 13.31
C LEU A 449 2.06 1.32 12.57
N ALA A 450 2.54 0.34 11.79
CA ALA A 450 3.80 0.42 11.07
C ALA A 450 3.98 -0.74 10.08
N LEU A 451 5.04 -0.70 9.28
CA LEU A 451 5.46 -1.82 8.44
C LEU A 451 6.64 -2.60 9.02
N ALA A 452 6.61 -3.92 8.89
CA ALA A 452 7.72 -4.82 9.20
C ALA A 452 8.31 -5.45 7.92
N LEU A 453 9.62 -5.66 7.97
CA LEU A 453 10.42 -6.27 6.89
C LEU A 453 11.02 -7.61 7.36
N PRO A 454 11.30 -8.54 6.43
CA PRO A 454 11.94 -9.82 6.75
C PRO A 454 13.42 -9.63 7.13
N LYS A 455 13.95 -10.53 7.95
CA LYS A 455 15.33 -10.48 8.44
C LYS A 455 16.30 -11.22 7.52
N GLY A 456 17.49 -10.64 7.34
CA GLY A 456 18.60 -11.27 6.62
C GLY A 456 18.50 -11.18 5.09
N ALA A 457 17.78 -10.18 4.57
CA ALA A 457 17.76 -9.90 3.14
C ALA A 457 19.09 -9.30 2.64
N GLY A 458 19.45 -9.61 1.39
CA GLY A 458 20.57 -8.96 0.70
C GLY A 458 20.40 -7.43 0.65
N ALA A 459 21.46 -6.66 0.37
CA ALA A 459 21.36 -5.20 0.38
C ALA A 459 20.42 -4.67 -0.72
N ILE A 460 20.48 -5.26 -1.91
CA ILE A 460 19.56 -4.92 -3.02
C ILE A 460 18.11 -5.28 -2.66
N ASP A 461 17.89 -6.48 -2.13
CA ASP A 461 16.55 -6.93 -1.71
C ASP A 461 15.99 -6.07 -0.57
N THR A 462 16.84 -5.68 0.38
CA THR A 462 16.49 -4.75 1.46
C THR A 462 16.11 -3.38 0.91
N ALA A 463 16.79 -2.90 -0.15
CA ALA A 463 16.43 -1.64 -0.79
C ALA A 463 15.04 -1.72 -1.46
N VAL A 464 14.73 -2.84 -2.12
CA VAL A 464 13.39 -3.10 -2.71
C VAL A 464 12.31 -3.15 -1.62
N LEU A 465 12.52 -3.97 -0.57
CA LEU A 465 11.59 -4.12 0.56
C LEU A 465 11.34 -2.78 1.26
N ARG A 466 12.40 -2.02 1.53
CA ARG A 466 12.31 -0.70 2.14
C ARG A 466 11.57 0.28 1.24
N ARG A 467 11.77 0.24 -0.07
CA ARG A 467 11.04 1.09 -1.02
C ARG A 467 9.54 0.77 -0.98
N LEU A 468 9.16 -0.50 -1.08
CA LEU A 468 7.77 -0.95 -0.98
C LEU A 468 7.11 -0.47 0.33
N ALA A 469 7.81 -0.65 1.45
CA ALA A 469 7.30 -0.21 2.75
C ALA A 469 7.18 1.31 2.87
N LYS A 470 8.18 2.07 2.41
CA LYS A 470 8.10 3.54 2.38
C LYS A 470 6.96 4.03 1.52
N THR A 471 6.68 3.40 0.38
CA THR A 471 5.54 3.75 -0.48
C THR A 471 4.22 3.57 0.28
N TYR A 472 4.06 2.49 1.05
CA TYR A 472 2.88 2.30 1.88
C TYR A 472 2.77 3.38 2.96
N ALA A 473 3.84 3.57 3.74
CA ALA A 473 3.87 4.51 4.87
C ALA A 473 3.69 5.97 4.43
N TYR A 474 4.23 6.37 3.27
CA TYR A 474 4.10 7.74 2.75
C TYR A 474 2.65 8.14 2.48
N HIS A 475 1.79 7.18 2.11
CA HIS A 475 0.38 7.41 1.85
C HIS A 475 -0.52 7.23 3.08
N ASN A 476 0.03 6.84 4.23
CA ASN A 476 -0.69 6.69 5.50
C ASN A 476 -0.16 7.71 6.52
N ASP A 477 -0.98 8.69 6.89
CA ASP A 477 -0.55 9.80 7.77
C ASP A 477 -0.11 9.34 9.16
N ASP A 478 -0.83 8.40 9.74
CA ASP A 478 -0.56 7.93 11.10
C ASP A 478 0.77 7.15 11.14
N MET A 479 1.08 6.39 10.10
CA MET A 479 2.38 5.72 9.95
C MET A 479 3.53 6.70 9.66
N LEU A 480 3.28 7.75 8.86
CA LEU A 480 4.29 8.73 8.48
C LEU A 480 4.76 9.58 9.67
N ASN A 481 3.90 9.78 10.68
CA ASN A 481 4.22 10.53 11.89
C ASN A 481 5.38 9.90 12.70
N GLY A 482 5.73 8.63 12.41
CA GLY A 482 6.95 8.01 12.90
C GLY A 482 6.87 7.51 14.34
N THR A 483 5.80 7.77 15.09
CA THR A 483 5.62 7.26 16.45
C THR A 483 4.18 6.81 16.66
N PHE A 484 4.00 5.68 17.35
CA PHE A 484 2.69 5.18 17.74
C PHE A 484 2.76 4.50 19.11
N ALA A 485 1.63 4.51 19.82
CA ALA A 485 1.50 3.82 21.10
C ALA A 485 0.28 2.88 21.04
N CYS A 486 0.51 1.61 21.37
CA CYS A 486 -0.56 0.63 21.55
C CYS A 486 -0.56 0.19 23.03
N GLY A 487 -1.58 0.59 23.78
CA GLY A 487 -1.63 0.38 25.23
C GLY A 487 -0.52 1.12 25.97
N SER A 488 0.24 0.40 26.81
CA SER A 488 1.35 0.97 27.58
C SER A 488 2.69 1.01 26.82
N LYS A 489 2.75 0.41 25.61
CA LYS A 489 3.97 0.35 24.80
C LYS A 489 3.96 1.46 23.74
N SER A 490 5.01 2.26 23.72
CA SER A 490 5.28 3.25 22.68
C SER A 490 6.42 2.77 21.79
N TYR A 491 6.24 2.92 20.48
CA TYR A 491 7.18 2.50 19.46
C TYR A 491 7.60 3.70 18.62
N ASN A 492 8.89 3.78 18.34
CA ASN A 492 9.45 4.74 17.39
C ASN A 492 9.79 4.02 16.09
N THR A 493 9.42 4.60 14.97
CA THR A 493 9.58 4.06 13.62
C THR A 493 10.30 5.07 12.74
N SER A 494 11.23 4.59 11.93
CA SER A 494 11.89 5.41 10.92
C SER A 494 11.10 5.32 9.62
N ASP A 495 10.52 6.42 9.15
CA ASP A 495 9.69 6.47 7.92
C ASP A 495 8.52 5.46 7.94
N GLY A 496 7.90 5.23 9.10
CA GLY A 496 6.80 4.27 9.27
C GLY A 496 7.20 2.79 9.24
N ILE A 497 8.51 2.49 9.29
CA ILE A 497 9.06 1.13 9.32
C ILE A 497 9.52 0.78 10.73
N LEU A 498 9.12 -0.40 11.21
CA LEU A 498 9.55 -0.95 12.50
C LEU A 498 11.06 -1.27 12.46
N PRO A 499 11.81 -0.89 13.50
CA PRO A 499 13.19 -1.34 13.63
C PRO A 499 13.23 -2.86 13.83
N GLU A 500 14.28 -3.52 13.35
CA GLU A 500 14.46 -4.98 13.47
C GLU A 500 14.50 -5.48 14.93
N SER A 501 14.78 -4.56 15.87
CA SER A 501 14.80 -4.77 17.32
C SER A 501 13.45 -4.56 18.01
N ALA A 502 12.41 -4.14 17.29
CA ALA A 502 11.09 -3.90 17.90
C ALA A 502 10.48 -5.21 18.41
N ASP A 503 10.07 -5.20 19.69
CA ASP A 503 9.37 -6.30 20.35
C ASP A 503 7.86 -6.27 20.06
N LEU A 504 7.51 -6.33 18.76
CA LEU A 504 6.13 -6.51 18.29
C LEU A 504 5.83 -8.02 18.07
N GLY A 505 6.39 -8.86 18.94
CA GLY A 505 6.49 -10.31 18.80
C GLY A 505 7.76 -10.71 18.04
N HIS A 506 8.43 -11.76 18.52
CA HIS A 506 9.63 -12.31 17.86
C HIS A 506 9.35 -12.59 16.38
N LEU A 507 9.89 -11.78 15.46
CA LEU A 507 9.69 -11.93 14.00
C LEU A 507 10.28 -13.22 13.41
N ASN A 508 11.05 -13.98 14.21
CA ASN A 508 11.61 -15.26 13.80
C ASN A 508 10.52 -16.31 13.61
N GLY A 509 10.61 -17.08 12.52
CA GLY A 509 9.57 -18.06 12.16
C GLY A 509 8.35 -17.43 11.49
N SER A 510 8.43 -16.14 11.13
CA SER A 510 7.33 -15.46 10.45
C SER A 510 7.12 -15.96 9.01
N VAL A 511 5.88 -15.85 8.50
CA VAL A 511 5.57 -16.10 7.08
C VAL A 511 6.39 -15.21 6.14
N MET A 512 6.78 -14.01 6.59
CA MET A 512 7.63 -13.09 5.83
C MET A 512 9.02 -13.67 5.61
N ASP A 513 9.66 -14.10 6.71
CA ASP A 513 10.99 -14.71 6.67
C ASP A 513 10.98 -16.01 5.85
N PHE A 514 9.94 -16.83 6.02
CA PHE A 514 9.74 -18.04 5.22
C PHE A 514 9.63 -17.72 3.73
N SER A 515 8.75 -16.80 3.36
CA SER A 515 8.48 -16.49 1.95
C SER A 515 9.71 -15.90 1.27
N TYR A 516 10.47 -15.05 1.96
CA TYR A 516 11.73 -14.53 1.45
C TYR A 516 12.80 -15.63 1.32
N ARG A 517 13.08 -16.41 2.37
CA ARG A 517 14.16 -17.42 2.32
C ARG A 517 13.88 -18.57 1.37
N TYR A 518 12.63 -19.04 1.34
CA TYR A 518 12.26 -20.24 0.61
C TYR A 518 11.95 -19.95 -0.87
N SER A 519 11.18 -18.90 -1.13
CA SER A 519 10.75 -18.56 -2.49
C SER A 519 11.41 -17.31 -3.06
N GLY A 520 12.10 -16.50 -2.26
CA GLY A 520 12.60 -15.19 -2.69
C GLY A 520 11.48 -14.16 -2.96
N THR A 521 10.31 -14.34 -2.35
CA THR A 521 9.21 -13.37 -2.46
C THR A 521 9.48 -12.16 -1.58
N TYR A 522 9.31 -10.96 -2.11
CA TYR A 522 9.42 -9.72 -1.33
C TYR A 522 8.17 -9.54 -0.47
N GLU A 523 8.19 -10.15 0.72
CA GLU A 523 7.05 -10.14 1.63
C GLU A 523 7.22 -9.10 2.74
N THR A 524 6.21 -8.24 2.92
CA THR A 524 6.15 -7.22 3.98
C THR A 524 4.90 -7.42 4.84
N ALA A 525 4.90 -6.95 6.08
CA ALA A 525 3.69 -6.90 6.92
C ALA A 525 3.33 -5.46 7.25
N ALA A 526 2.10 -5.06 6.97
CA ALA A 526 1.53 -3.79 7.37
C ALA A 526 0.60 -3.99 8.58
N PHE A 527 0.95 -3.38 9.70
CA PHE A 527 0.10 -3.28 10.88
C PHE A 527 -0.76 -2.03 10.74
N ILE A 528 -2.06 -2.19 10.47
CA ILE A 528 -2.93 -1.06 10.08
C ILE A 528 -3.60 -0.35 11.26
N SER A 529 -3.67 -0.99 12.42
CA SER A 529 -4.33 -0.46 13.61
C SER A 529 -3.81 -1.13 14.88
N CYS A 530 -3.74 -0.38 15.99
CA CYS A 530 -3.50 -0.97 17.31
C CYS A 530 -4.65 -1.89 17.74
N CYS A 531 -5.89 -1.50 17.46
CA CYS A 531 -7.07 -2.30 17.80
C CYS A 531 -7.30 -3.42 16.76
N PRO A 532 -7.47 -4.69 17.16
CA PRO A 532 -7.74 -5.78 16.24
C PRO A 532 -9.12 -5.76 15.56
N ALA A 533 -10.13 -5.29 16.28
CA ALA A 533 -11.51 -5.19 15.83
C ALA A 533 -12.15 -3.88 16.36
N PRO A 534 -11.78 -2.71 15.81
CA PRO A 534 -12.37 -1.43 16.17
C PRO A 534 -13.88 -1.37 15.85
N ASN A 535 -14.56 -0.30 16.24
CA ASN A 535 -15.96 -0.13 15.85
C ASN A 535 -16.09 0.12 14.34
N ILE A 536 -17.27 -0.12 13.77
CA ILE A 536 -17.44 -0.04 12.30
C ILE A 536 -17.22 1.38 11.73
N SER A 537 -17.57 2.41 12.50
CA SER A 537 -17.28 3.81 12.16
C SER A 537 -15.78 4.10 12.11
N GLU A 538 -15.01 3.53 13.04
CA GLU A 538 -13.55 3.64 13.07
C GLU A 538 -12.91 2.84 11.94
N PHE A 539 -13.44 1.65 11.63
CA PHE A 539 -12.96 0.86 10.49
C PHE A 539 -13.15 1.61 9.15
N SER A 540 -14.27 2.32 8.98
CA SER A 540 -14.50 3.13 7.79
C SER A 540 -13.41 4.19 7.59
N ALA A 541 -12.95 4.81 8.68
CA ALA A 541 -11.81 5.73 8.65
C ALA A 541 -10.50 4.99 8.34
N LEU A 542 -10.26 3.81 8.92
CA LEU A 542 -9.09 2.99 8.61
C LEU A 542 -9.00 2.60 7.13
N TRP A 543 -10.14 2.27 6.51
CA TRP A 543 -10.20 1.99 5.07
C TRP A 543 -9.72 3.19 4.25
N VAL A 544 -10.26 4.38 4.52
CA VAL A 544 -9.90 5.62 3.83
C VAL A 544 -8.40 5.92 3.97
N GLN A 545 -7.84 5.71 5.17
CA GLN A 545 -6.41 5.90 5.44
C GLN A 545 -5.50 4.90 4.72
N ASN A 546 -5.93 3.65 4.53
CA ASN A 546 -5.07 2.58 4.01
C ASN A 546 -5.30 2.27 2.51
N LYS A 547 -6.46 2.60 1.94
CA LYS A 547 -6.81 2.34 0.53
C LYS A 547 -5.72 2.84 -0.41
N GLN A 548 -5.32 4.11 -0.27
CA GLN A 548 -4.32 4.71 -1.15
C GLN A 548 -2.92 4.10 -0.93
N SER A 549 -2.58 3.72 0.30
CA SER A 549 -1.32 3.02 0.61
C SER A 549 -1.24 1.65 -0.05
N ILE A 550 -2.31 0.86 0.03
CA ILE A 550 -2.34 -0.48 -0.57
C ILE A 550 -2.31 -0.39 -2.10
N LEU A 551 -3.08 0.52 -2.71
CA LEU A 551 -3.08 0.69 -4.17
C LEU A 551 -1.71 1.14 -4.70
N ASN A 552 -1.04 2.09 -4.03
CA ASN A 552 0.31 2.51 -4.43
C ASN A 552 1.37 1.44 -4.15
N TYR A 553 1.23 0.64 -3.10
CA TYR A 553 2.08 -0.53 -2.86
C TYR A 553 1.97 -1.53 -4.01
N LEU A 554 0.75 -1.87 -4.43
CA LEU A 554 0.48 -2.74 -5.58
C LEU A 554 1.06 -2.14 -6.86
N LEU A 555 0.86 -0.85 -7.10
CA LEU A 555 1.43 -0.17 -8.26
C LEU A 555 2.97 -0.28 -8.26
N GLN A 556 3.61 0.02 -7.14
CA GLN A 556 5.08 -0.03 -6.99
C GLN A 556 5.63 -1.44 -7.20
N ALA A 557 4.89 -2.48 -6.82
CA ALA A 557 5.23 -3.88 -7.06
C ALA A 557 5.24 -4.27 -8.56
N THR A 558 4.56 -3.50 -9.43
CA THR A 558 4.56 -3.73 -10.88
C THR A 558 5.64 -2.97 -11.65
N GLN A 559 6.39 -2.10 -10.97
CA GLN A 559 7.48 -1.32 -11.57
C GLN A 559 8.81 -2.05 -11.43
N GLY A 560 9.88 -1.49 -11.99
CA GLY A 560 11.23 -2.06 -11.88
C GLY A 560 11.63 -2.85 -13.12
N LEU A 561 12.33 -3.96 -12.92
CA LEU A 561 12.94 -4.77 -13.98
C LEU A 561 12.16 -6.07 -14.19
N VAL A 562 11.81 -6.34 -15.45
CA VAL A 562 11.32 -7.65 -15.92
C VAL A 562 12.33 -8.23 -16.88
N GLY A 563 12.83 -9.42 -16.59
CA GLY A 563 13.84 -10.08 -17.39
C GLY A 563 13.39 -11.40 -17.97
N TYR A 564 13.91 -11.76 -19.15
CA TYR A 564 13.78 -13.09 -19.74
C TYR A 564 15.14 -13.68 -20.03
N VAL A 565 15.41 -14.87 -19.51
CA VAL A 565 16.62 -15.66 -19.71
C VAL A 565 16.33 -16.75 -20.72
N ARG A 566 17.00 -16.68 -21.87
CA ARG A 566 16.76 -17.58 -23.00
C ARG A 566 18.05 -18.02 -23.65
N THR A 567 17.98 -19.10 -24.42
CA THR A 567 19.06 -19.54 -25.31
C THR A 567 19.18 -18.62 -26.51
N LYS A 568 20.23 -18.75 -27.33
CA LYS A 568 20.30 -18.07 -28.64
C LYS A 568 19.13 -18.42 -29.56
N SER A 569 18.56 -19.61 -29.42
CA SER A 569 17.35 -20.06 -30.14
C SER A 569 16.05 -19.48 -29.57
N ARG A 570 16.13 -18.66 -28.51
CA ARG A 570 15.02 -18.05 -27.77
C ARG A 570 14.17 -19.02 -26.94
N ASP A 571 14.72 -20.18 -26.61
CA ASP A 571 14.08 -21.12 -25.67
C ASP A 571 14.33 -20.67 -24.22
N PRO A 572 13.34 -20.79 -23.31
CA PRO A 572 13.48 -20.34 -21.93
C PRO A 572 14.48 -21.21 -21.15
N ILE A 573 15.31 -20.57 -20.33
CA ILE A 573 16.26 -21.25 -19.44
C ILE A 573 15.75 -21.15 -18.00
N PRO A 574 15.26 -22.27 -17.42
CA PRO A 574 14.78 -22.30 -16.05
C PRO A 574 15.94 -22.40 -15.05
N GLY A 575 15.76 -21.86 -13.85
CA GLY A 575 16.71 -22.04 -12.75
C GLY A 575 18.04 -21.28 -12.92
N ALA A 576 18.08 -20.24 -13.76
CA ALA A 576 19.26 -19.39 -13.89
C ALA A 576 19.44 -18.52 -12.65
N ASN A 577 20.65 -18.43 -12.13
CA ASN A 577 21.01 -17.50 -11.05
C ASN A 577 21.17 -16.09 -11.62
N ILE A 578 20.52 -15.14 -10.98
CA ILE A 578 20.60 -13.72 -11.30
C ILE A 578 21.33 -13.01 -10.16
N SER A 579 22.31 -12.17 -10.48
CA SER A 579 22.92 -11.24 -9.53
C SER A 579 22.85 -9.81 -10.04
N ILE A 580 22.62 -8.89 -9.11
CA ILE A 580 22.49 -7.44 -9.37
C ILE A 580 23.51 -6.74 -8.48
N GLU A 581 24.37 -5.90 -9.07
CA GLU A 581 25.47 -5.22 -8.35
C GLU A 581 26.34 -6.19 -7.53
N GLY A 582 26.63 -7.37 -8.11
CA GLY A 582 27.42 -8.42 -7.46
C GLY A 582 26.69 -9.20 -6.36
N GLN A 583 25.42 -8.89 -6.05
CA GLN A 583 24.63 -9.61 -5.06
C GLN A 583 23.69 -10.61 -5.73
N PRO A 584 23.76 -11.92 -5.42
CA PRO A 584 22.83 -12.90 -5.96
C PRO A 584 21.43 -12.67 -5.39
N LEU A 585 20.42 -12.74 -6.25
CA LEU A 585 19.03 -12.77 -5.82
C LEU A 585 18.75 -14.13 -5.16
N GLN A 586 17.89 -14.13 -4.14
CA GLN A 586 17.47 -15.36 -3.48
C GLN A 586 16.71 -16.31 -4.43
N ARG A 587 16.07 -15.74 -5.47
CA ARG A 587 15.25 -16.47 -6.45
C ARG A 587 15.96 -16.62 -7.81
N PRO A 588 16.01 -17.84 -8.39
CA PRO A 588 16.43 -18.07 -9.76
C PRO A 588 15.29 -17.83 -10.78
N SER A 589 15.59 -17.88 -12.09
CA SER A 589 14.58 -17.73 -13.14
C SER A 589 13.48 -18.80 -13.07
N THR A 590 12.24 -18.44 -13.42
CA THR A 590 11.11 -19.39 -13.39
C THR A 590 11.21 -20.42 -14.52
N LYS A 591 10.24 -21.35 -14.58
CA LYS A 591 10.10 -22.33 -15.68
C LYS A 591 10.02 -21.69 -17.07
N LEU A 592 9.56 -20.44 -17.17
CA LEU A 592 9.48 -19.67 -18.41
C LEU A 592 10.72 -18.78 -18.64
N GLY A 593 11.76 -18.94 -17.82
CA GLY A 593 13.00 -18.16 -17.87
C GLY A 593 12.84 -16.71 -17.43
N GLU A 594 11.74 -16.35 -16.79
CA GLU A 594 11.44 -14.98 -16.38
C GLU A 594 11.94 -14.68 -14.96
N PHE A 595 12.22 -13.42 -14.70
CA PHE A 595 12.47 -12.89 -13.36
C PHE A 595 11.94 -11.46 -13.25
N TRP A 596 11.55 -11.05 -12.04
CA TRP A 596 11.03 -9.72 -11.76
C TRP A 596 11.67 -9.18 -10.50
N VAL A 597 12.10 -7.93 -10.56
CA VAL A 597 12.66 -7.23 -9.40
C VAL A 597 12.05 -5.82 -9.36
N PRO A 598 11.27 -5.46 -8.34
CA PRO A 598 10.68 -4.13 -8.16
C PRO A 598 11.73 -3.05 -7.83
N LEU A 599 12.72 -2.88 -8.70
CA LEU A 599 13.80 -1.92 -8.56
C LEU A 599 13.31 -0.49 -8.67
N GLY A 600 14.09 0.39 -8.04
CA GLY A 600 13.94 1.82 -8.25
C GLY A 600 14.53 2.29 -9.57
N GLU A 601 14.32 3.57 -9.85
CA GLU A 601 15.02 4.25 -10.92
C GLU A 601 16.53 4.23 -10.66
N GLY A 602 17.30 3.87 -11.68
CA GLY A 602 18.76 3.74 -11.56
C GLY A 602 19.37 2.90 -12.68
N SER A 603 20.70 2.86 -12.72
CA SER A 603 21.48 1.99 -13.61
C SER A 603 22.04 0.83 -12.80
N TYR A 604 21.78 -0.40 -13.25
CA TYR A 604 22.12 -1.62 -12.53
C TYR A 604 22.92 -2.57 -13.42
N GLN A 605 24.00 -3.12 -12.87
CA GLN A 605 24.74 -4.23 -13.47
C GLN A 605 24.06 -5.55 -13.12
N VAL A 606 23.49 -6.21 -14.13
CA VAL A 606 22.82 -7.51 -14.01
C VAL A 606 23.68 -8.59 -14.63
N VAL A 607 24.00 -9.62 -13.85
CA VAL A 607 24.77 -10.79 -14.28
C VAL A 607 23.89 -12.03 -14.17
N ILE A 608 23.86 -12.84 -15.22
CA ILE A 608 23.10 -14.08 -15.27
C ILE A 608 24.06 -15.25 -15.46
N SER A 609 23.89 -16.27 -14.62
CA SER A 609 24.65 -17.52 -14.63
C SER A 609 23.70 -18.70 -14.65
N ALA A 610 23.94 -19.66 -15.54
CA ALA A 610 23.18 -20.91 -15.57
C ALA A 610 24.14 -22.09 -15.80
N PRO A 611 23.85 -23.29 -15.26
CA PRO A 611 24.62 -24.49 -15.54
C PRO A 611 24.70 -24.74 -17.04
N ASP A 612 25.87 -25.13 -17.55
CA ASP A 612 26.13 -25.36 -18.98
C ASP A 612 26.06 -24.12 -19.90
N TYR A 613 26.02 -22.91 -19.36
CA TYR A 613 26.08 -21.66 -20.14
C TYR A 613 27.23 -20.75 -19.69
N TYR A 614 27.70 -19.90 -20.60
CA TYR A 614 28.59 -18.79 -20.25
C TYR A 614 27.81 -17.69 -19.54
N THR A 615 28.40 -17.10 -18.52
CA THR A 615 27.81 -15.98 -17.79
C THR A 615 27.66 -14.77 -18.69
N MET A 616 26.53 -14.08 -18.58
CA MET A 616 26.24 -12.86 -19.34
C MET A 616 26.04 -11.69 -18.39
N THR A 617 26.69 -10.56 -18.70
CA THR A 617 26.56 -9.31 -17.93
C THR A 617 25.98 -8.22 -18.82
N LYS A 618 24.98 -7.49 -18.32
CA LYS A 618 24.41 -6.29 -18.95
C LYS A 618 24.24 -5.17 -17.95
N ILE A 619 24.42 -3.93 -18.40
CA ILE A 619 24.01 -2.74 -17.67
C ILE A 619 22.60 -2.39 -18.12
N VAL A 620 21.69 -2.24 -17.16
CA VAL A 620 20.26 -1.99 -17.40
C VAL A 620 19.85 -0.70 -16.73
N GLU A 621 19.26 0.20 -17.50
CA GLU A 621 18.64 1.42 -16.98
C GLU A 621 17.17 1.15 -16.65
N VAL A 622 16.78 1.42 -15.41
CA VAL A 622 15.41 1.35 -14.91
C VAL A 622 14.88 2.78 -14.79
N TYR A 623 13.77 3.05 -15.45
CA TYR A 623 13.11 4.37 -15.42
C TYR A 623 11.91 4.36 -14.46
N ALA A 624 11.52 5.55 -14.00
CA ALA A 624 10.30 5.70 -13.21
C ALA A 624 9.04 5.33 -14.01
N GLY A 625 8.07 4.68 -13.35
CA GLY A 625 6.79 4.33 -13.95
C GLY A 625 6.73 2.89 -14.46
N ARG A 626 6.60 2.67 -15.77
CA ARG A 626 6.42 1.33 -16.34
C ARG A 626 7.69 0.48 -16.15
N SER A 627 7.50 -0.82 -16.01
CA SER A 627 8.63 -1.75 -15.88
C SER A 627 9.49 -1.78 -17.14
N THR A 628 10.81 -1.86 -16.94
CA THR A 628 11.78 -2.02 -18.03
C THR A 628 11.97 -3.50 -18.33
N THR A 629 11.84 -3.87 -19.60
CA THR A 629 11.91 -5.27 -20.04
C THR A 629 13.25 -5.56 -20.71
N VAL A 630 13.95 -6.61 -20.27
CA VAL A 630 15.28 -6.97 -20.79
C VAL A 630 15.38 -8.46 -21.09
N GLU A 631 15.93 -8.80 -22.25
CA GLU A 631 16.21 -10.19 -22.61
C GLU A 631 17.70 -10.52 -22.48
N PHE A 632 18.02 -11.70 -21.94
CA PHE A 632 19.37 -12.24 -21.80
C PHE A 632 19.46 -13.51 -22.62
N LEU A 633 20.35 -13.51 -23.63
CA LEU A 633 20.57 -14.62 -24.53
C LEU A 633 21.88 -15.31 -24.15
N LEU A 634 21.77 -16.39 -23.40
CA LEU A 634 22.93 -17.16 -22.93
C LEU A 634 23.47 -18.05 -24.05
N GLN A 635 24.79 -18.21 -24.06
CA GLN A 635 25.50 -19.10 -24.97
C GLN A 635 25.93 -20.37 -24.23
N GLU A 636 25.67 -21.53 -24.83
CA GLU A 636 26.06 -22.82 -24.27
C GLU A 636 27.58 -22.90 -24.08
N ASN A 637 27.98 -23.33 -22.90
CA ASN A 637 29.34 -23.66 -22.55
C ASN A 637 29.57 -25.16 -22.79
N ILE A 638 30.09 -25.47 -23.98
CA ILE A 638 30.43 -26.83 -24.38
C ILE A 638 31.81 -27.28 -23.88
N VAL A 639 32.44 -26.58 -22.92
CA VAL A 639 33.81 -26.85 -22.47
C VAL A 639 33.81 -27.50 -21.09
N ILE A 640 34.38 -28.71 -20.97
CA ILE A 640 34.68 -29.40 -19.70
C ILE A 640 36.21 -29.51 -19.59
N ALA A 641 36.79 -29.00 -18.49
CA ALA A 641 38.23 -29.04 -18.24
C ALA A 641 39.10 -28.46 -19.39
N GLY A 642 38.64 -27.38 -20.03
CA GLY A 642 39.35 -26.72 -21.13
C GLY A 642 39.21 -27.41 -22.50
N LEU A 643 38.47 -28.52 -22.59
CA LEU A 643 38.25 -29.28 -23.81
C LEU A 643 36.75 -29.31 -24.19
N PRO A 644 36.39 -29.33 -25.47
CA PRO A 644 34.99 -29.53 -25.89
C PRO A 644 34.40 -30.83 -25.31
N LYS A 645 33.13 -30.83 -24.91
CA LYS A 645 32.42 -31.96 -24.28
C LYS A 645 32.62 -33.29 -25.02
N HIS A 646 32.55 -33.27 -26.36
CA HIS A 646 32.77 -34.47 -27.18
C HIS A 646 34.21 -34.99 -27.11
N VAL A 647 35.20 -34.10 -27.03
CA VAL A 647 36.62 -34.47 -26.88
C VAL A 647 36.87 -35.07 -25.49
N PHE A 648 36.28 -34.49 -24.45
CA PHE A 648 36.40 -35.01 -23.08
C PHE A 648 35.84 -36.42 -22.96
N VAL A 649 34.62 -36.67 -23.48
CA VAL A 649 33.98 -38.00 -23.45
C VAL A 649 34.80 -39.04 -24.21
N VAL A 650 35.33 -38.69 -25.39
CA VAL A 650 36.19 -39.59 -26.17
C VAL A 650 37.48 -39.91 -25.42
N LEU A 651 38.13 -38.92 -24.80
CA LEU A 651 39.36 -39.13 -24.04
C LEU A 651 39.13 -39.98 -22.78
N THR A 652 38.08 -39.70 -22.00
CA THR A 652 37.77 -40.49 -20.81
C THR A 652 37.34 -41.91 -21.17
N GLY A 653 36.55 -42.08 -22.23
CA GLY A 653 36.16 -43.40 -22.73
C GLY A 653 37.37 -44.21 -23.20
N SER A 654 38.29 -43.57 -23.92
CA SER A 654 39.55 -44.21 -24.36
C SER A 654 40.45 -44.58 -23.19
N LEU A 655 40.54 -43.74 -22.15
CA LEU A 655 41.32 -44.02 -20.94
C LEU A 655 40.75 -45.22 -20.16
N VAL A 656 39.43 -45.28 -19.98
CA VAL A 656 38.78 -46.41 -19.30
C VAL A 656 38.97 -47.71 -20.08
N LEU A 657 38.86 -47.67 -21.41
CA LEU A 657 39.13 -48.82 -22.26
C LEU A 657 40.58 -49.31 -22.12
N LEU A 658 41.55 -48.39 -22.13
CA LEU A 658 42.98 -48.71 -21.93
C LEU A 658 43.26 -49.29 -20.53
N LEU A 659 42.57 -48.80 -19.49
CA LEU A 659 42.69 -49.35 -18.14
C LEU A 659 42.08 -50.76 -18.05
N MET A 660 40.94 -51.00 -18.72
CA MET A 660 40.33 -52.33 -18.80
C MET A 660 41.24 -53.32 -19.53
N VAL A 661 41.80 -52.93 -20.68
CA VAL A 661 42.73 -53.75 -21.46
C VAL A 661 44.02 -54.01 -20.67
N SER A 662 44.58 -53.01 -20.00
CA SER A 662 45.80 -53.20 -19.21
C SER A 662 45.56 -54.06 -17.96
N ALA A 663 44.40 -53.95 -17.30
CA ALA A 663 44.00 -54.85 -16.22
C ALA A 663 43.81 -56.30 -16.71
N LEU A 664 43.20 -56.50 -17.88
CA LEU A 664 43.08 -57.81 -18.52
C LEU A 664 44.46 -58.38 -18.88
N CYS A 665 45.35 -57.58 -19.46
CA CYS A 665 46.72 -57.99 -19.76
C CYS A 665 47.49 -58.37 -18.48
N LEU A 666 47.40 -57.56 -17.42
CA LEU A 666 48.01 -57.88 -16.12
C LEU A 666 47.41 -59.15 -15.51
N TYR A 667 46.10 -59.35 -15.62
CA TYR A 667 45.43 -60.57 -15.17
C TYR A 667 45.96 -61.80 -15.92
N THR A 668 46.10 -61.71 -17.25
CA THR A 668 46.66 -62.81 -18.05
C THR A 668 48.13 -63.11 -17.73
N VAL A 669 48.94 -62.10 -17.45
CA VAL A 669 50.36 -62.27 -17.08
C VAL A 669 50.54 -62.84 -15.67
N VAL A 670 49.69 -62.42 -14.72
CA VAL A 670 49.68 -62.98 -13.36
C VAL A 670 49.21 -64.43 -13.37
N MET A 671 48.27 -64.78 -14.23
CA MET A 671 47.84 -66.17 -14.43
C MET A 671 48.91 -67.01 -15.16
N SER A 672 49.67 -66.43 -16.11
CA SER A 672 50.73 -67.17 -16.83
C SER A 672 52.01 -67.40 -16.02
N GLN A 673 52.23 -66.68 -14.92
CA GLN A 673 53.37 -66.91 -14.01
C GLN A 673 53.13 -68.01 -12.97
N ARG A 674 51.91 -68.59 -12.91
CA ARG A 674 51.63 -69.80 -12.15
C ARG A 674 51.90 -71.03 -13.03
N GLN A 675 53.10 -71.60 -12.99
CA GLN A 675 53.34 -72.95 -13.55
C GLN A 675 52.86 -74.06 -12.58
N PRO A 676 52.34 -75.20 -13.09
CA PRO A 676 51.86 -76.31 -12.26
C PRO A 676 52.99 -77.29 -11.86
N GLU A 677 53.06 -77.67 -10.58
CA GLU A 677 53.91 -78.76 -10.11
C GLU A 677 53.30 -80.15 -10.43
N ARG A 678 54.08 -80.94 -11.18
CA ARG A 678 54.11 -82.41 -11.39
C ARG A 678 53.10 -83.29 -10.62
N ALA A 679 52.25 -84.01 -11.37
CA ALA A 679 51.64 -85.27 -10.94
C ALA A 679 52.57 -86.46 -11.22
N GLY A 680 52.85 -87.28 -10.19
CA GLY A 680 53.58 -88.54 -10.27
C GLY A 680 52.64 -89.73 -10.50
N PHE A 681 53.08 -90.67 -11.34
CA PHE A 681 52.36 -91.90 -11.70
C PHE A 681 52.33 -92.95 -10.57
N MET A 682 51.23 -93.70 -10.45
CA MET A 682 51.18 -95.09 -9.98
C MET A 682 50.30 -95.94 -10.92
N PRO A 683 50.60 -97.25 -11.12
CA PRO A 683 50.09 -98.05 -12.24
C PRO A 683 49.05 -99.12 -11.85
N VAL A 684 48.61 -99.90 -12.86
CA VAL A 684 47.89 -101.22 -12.82
C VAL A 684 46.36 -101.07 -12.99
N GLN A 685 45.62 -101.71 -13.93
CA GLN A 685 45.86 -102.91 -14.75
C GLN A 685 45.05 -102.89 -16.07
N SER A 686 45.52 -103.74 -16.98
CA SER A 686 45.08 -104.07 -18.34
C SER A 686 43.61 -104.47 -18.51
N ASN A 687 42.95 -103.93 -19.55
CA ASN A 687 42.70 -104.70 -20.78
C ASN A 687 42.02 -103.87 -21.88
N GLY A 688 42.70 -103.76 -23.02
CA GLY A 688 42.10 -103.96 -24.34
C GLY A 688 41.45 -102.78 -25.05
N GLY A 689 42.22 -102.12 -25.92
CA GLY A 689 41.77 -101.78 -27.28
C GLY A 689 41.22 -100.37 -27.53
N THR A 690 42.13 -99.47 -27.91
CA THR A 690 42.08 -98.46 -29.00
C THR A 690 40.72 -98.23 -29.69
N LEU A 691 40.26 -97.01 -30.00
CA LEU A 691 40.93 -96.02 -30.86
C LEU A 691 40.00 -94.77 -31.08
N PHE A 692 40.45 -93.54 -30.72
CA PHE A 692 39.96 -92.15 -31.04
C PHE A 692 38.48 -91.76 -30.73
N ASP A 693 38.07 -90.55 -30.33
CA ASP A 693 38.68 -89.26 -29.90
C ASP A 693 37.55 -88.34 -29.31
N ASP A 694 37.99 -87.33 -28.54
CA ASP A 694 37.40 -85.98 -28.24
C ASP A 694 36.13 -85.88 -27.35
N ASP A 695 36.24 -85.44 -26.08
CA ASP A 695 36.28 -84.04 -25.52
C ASP A 695 34.84 -83.63 -25.09
N GLU A 696 34.53 -82.97 -23.96
CA GLU A 696 35.22 -82.02 -23.10
C GLU A 696 34.42 -81.82 -21.77
N ASP A 697 35.15 -81.44 -20.72
CA ASP A 697 34.85 -80.52 -19.59
C ASP A 697 34.08 -80.91 -18.29
N ASP A 698 34.79 -80.63 -17.19
CA ASP A 698 34.51 -80.83 -15.76
C ASP A 698 34.05 -79.54 -15.01
N ASP A 699 33.12 -79.79 -14.08
CA ASP A 699 32.89 -79.37 -12.68
C ASP A 699 33.65 -78.23 -11.91
N ASP A 700 32.82 -77.44 -11.19
CA ASP A 700 32.77 -77.10 -9.74
C ASP A 700 33.88 -76.37 -8.90
N GLY A 701 33.45 -75.31 -8.17
CA GLY A 701 33.53 -75.27 -6.68
C GLY A 701 34.57 -74.42 -5.87
N ILE A 702 34.17 -73.22 -5.39
CA ILE A 702 34.30 -72.58 -4.03
C ILE A 702 35.66 -72.48 -3.23
N GLY A 703 35.99 -71.28 -2.69
CA GLY A 703 36.42 -71.13 -1.25
C GLY A 703 37.49 -70.10 -0.76
N GLN A 704 37.06 -69.13 0.09
CA GLN A 704 37.65 -68.42 1.31
C GLN A 704 39.16 -68.01 1.45
N HIS A 705 39.59 -66.93 2.16
CA HIS A 705 39.55 -66.70 3.64
C HIS A 705 40.27 -65.37 4.09
N LYS A 706 39.83 -64.66 5.17
CA LYS A 706 40.48 -64.32 6.50
C LYS A 706 40.11 -62.86 6.92
N SER A 707 39.99 -62.36 8.17
CA SER A 707 40.27 -62.79 9.56
C SER A 707 39.63 -61.81 10.60
N ARG A 708 39.35 -62.34 11.81
CA ARG A 708 39.53 -61.76 13.17
C ARG A 708 38.39 -61.04 13.96
N LYS A 709 38.21 -61.60 15.18
CA LYS A 709 37.85 -61.04 16.52
C LYS A 709 36.39 -61.11 17.04
N SER A 710 36.26 -61.99 18.04
CA SER A 710 35.70 -61.78 19.39
C SER A 710 34.21 -62.01 19.67
N ALA A 711 33.98 -63.05 20.48
CA ALA A 711 33.09 -63.19 21.63
C ALA A 711 31.55 -63.25 21.45
N ASN A 712 31.05 -64.40 21.92
CA ASN A 712 29.86 -64.67 22.73
C ASN A 712 28.45 -64.75 22.11
N ASN A 713 27.83 -65.87 22.51
CA ASN A 713 26.42 -66.12 22.85
C ASN A 713 25.45 -66.64 21.78
N SER A 714 25.22 -67.96 21.87
CA SER A 714 23.96 -68.67 22.15
C SER A 714 22.63 -68.26 21.49
N GLY A 715 21.90 -69.29 21.05
CA GLY A 715 20.46 -69.26 20.78
C GLY A 715 20.12 -69.66 19.34
N SER A 716 19.92 -70.95 19.05
CA SER A 716 18.63 -71.67 19.15
C SER A 716 17.66 -71.40 17.98
N GLY A 717 17.50 -72.42 17.13
CA GLY A 717 16.17 -72.98 16.87
C GLY A 717 15.53 -72.73 15.50
N GLY A 718 15.29 -73.84 14.78
CA GLY A 718 14.10 -74.09 13.94
C GLY A 718 14.09 -73.45 12.56
N SER A 719 14.40 -74.18 11.48
CA SER A 719 13.50 -75.09 10.75
C SER A 719 12.27 -74.39 10.14
N VAL A 720 12.13 -74.46 8.81
CA VAL A 720 10.99 -75.07 8.09
C VAL A 720 11.04 -74.70 6.58
N HIS A 721 11.18 -75.76 5.76
CA HIS A 721 10.58 -76.02 4.43
C HIS A 721 10.55 -74.99 3.28
N SER A 722 11.19 -75.42 2.17
CA SER A 722 10.56 -75.96 0.94
C SER A 722 10.75 -75.23 -0.41
N LYS A 723 11.15 -76.08 -1.39
CA LYS A 723 10.80 -76.16 -2.82
C LYS A 723 11.18 -74.96 -3.72
N LEU A 724 12.21 -75.06 -4.57
CA LEU A 724 12.35 -75.80 -5.85
C LEU A 724 11.54 -75.23 -7.04
N LEU A 725 12.32 -74.74 -8.03
CA LEU A 725 12.13 -74.82 -9.51
C LEU A 725 10.93 -74.06 -10.11
N LYS A 726 10.98 -73.44 -11.30
CA LYS A 726 11.92 -73.48 -12.42
C LYS A 726 11.71 -72.22 -13.29
N THR A 727 12.83 -71.71 -13.79
CA THR A 727 13.10 -70.98 -15.04
C THR A 727 12.02 -70.96 -16.14
N ALA A 728 11.83 -69.77 -16.74
CA ALA A 728 11.27 -69.57 -18.08
C ALA A 728 12.42 -69.17 -19.02
N GLU A 729 12.45 -69.84 -20.17
CA GLU A 729 13.44 -69.80 -21.24
C GLU A 729 13.02 -68.78 -22.31
N TYR A 730 13.98 -68.07 -22.89
CA TYR A 730 13.83 -67.09 -23.96
C TYR A 730 14.54 -67.67 -25.19
N HIS A 731 13.86 -67.75 -26.33
CA HIS A 731 14.43 -68.13 -27.63
C HIS A 731 14.25 -66.96 -28.60
N ASP A 732 15.28 -66.69 -29.40
CA ASP A 732 15.26 -65.67 -30.46
C ASP A 732 15.66 -66.27 -31.82
N ASP A 733 14.92 -65.82 -32.82
CA ASP A 733 15.12 -65.73 -34.28
C ASP A 733 15.74 -66.84 -35.15
N THR A 734 15.02 -67.18 -36.23
CA THR A 734 15.50 -66.99 -37.62
C THR A 734 14.43 -67.27 -38.69
N SER A 735 14.37 -66.37 -39.68
CA SER A 735 14.21 -66.60 -41.14
C SER A 735 12.87 -67.03 -41.77
N SER A 736 12.35 -66.10 -42.58
CA SER A 736 12.01 -66.20 -44.03
C SER A 736 10.62 -66.65 -44.54
N GLU A 737 10.20 -65.84 -45.51
CA GLU A 737 9.30 -66.05 -46.65
C GLU A 737 7.77 -65.90 -46.49
N ASP A 738 7.29 -64.96 -47.31
CA ASP A 738 6.14 -65.04 -48.21
C ASP A 738 4.70 -64.73 -47.75
N GLU A 739 4.19 -63.72 -48.46
CA GLU A 739 2.92 -63.67 -49.18
C GLU A 739 1.66 -62.98 -48.57
N ILE A 740 1.23 -61.96 -49.32
CA ILE A 740 -0.14 -61.72 -49.83
C ILE A 740 -1.08 -60.73 -49.07
N TYR A 741 -1.20 -59.56 -49.73
CA TYR A 741 -2.38 -58.73 -50.03
C TYR A 741 -3.19 -57.93 -48.98
N ASN A 742 -3.39 -56.66 -49.40
CA ASN A 742 -4.59 -55.82 -49.38
C ASN A 742 -4.77 -54.72 -48.31
N THR A 743 -4.32 -53.53 -48.70
CA THR A 743 -5.10 -52.27 -48.85
C THR A 743 -6.32 -52.02 -47.93
N ARG A 744 -6.30 -50.89 -47.19
CA ARG A 744 -7.21 -49.74 -47.44
C ARG A 744 -6.92 -48.52 -46.55
N ASN A 745 -6.89 -47.37 -47.22
CA ASN A 745 -6.99 -45.99 -46.71
C ASN A 745 -8.29 -45.71 -45.94
N TRP A 746 -8.28 -44.67 -45.08
CA TRP A 746 -9.16 -43.46 -45.09
C TRP A 746 -8.83 -42.60 -43.85
N LYS A 747 -8.27 -41.38 -43.95
CA LYS A 747 -8.82 -40.04 -44.31
C LYS A 747 -9.91 -39.44 -43.39
N SER A 748 -9.51 -38.35 -42.74
CA SER A 748 -10.20 -37.07 -42.40
C SER A 748 -11.70 -37.04 -42.04
N SER A 749 -12.03 -36.20 -41.05
CA SER A 749 -12.97 -35.10 -41.31
C SER A 749 -12.76 -33.92 -40.36
N ALA A 750 -12.66 -32.74 -40.95
CA ALA A 750 -13.00 -31.48 -40.32
C ALA A 750 -14.53 -31.38 -40.17
N LYS A 751 -14.96 -30.64 -39.14
CA LYS A 751 -16.11 -29.74 -39.16
C LYS A 751 -15.87 -28.61 -38.18
#